data_AF-A0A385SGJ6-F1
#
_entry.id   AF-A0A385SGJ6-F1
#
_cell.length_a   1.000
_cell.length_b   1.000
_cell.length_c   1.000
_cell.angle_alpha   90.00
_cell.angle_beta   90.00
_cell.angle_gamma   90.00
#
_symmetry.space_group_name_H-M   'P 1'
#
loop_
_entity.id
_entity.type
_entity.pdbx_description
1 polymer ?
#
loop_
_entity_poly.entity_id
_entity_poly.type
_entity_poly.pdbx_seq_one_letter_code
_entity_poly.pdbx_strand_id
1 'polypeptide(L)'
;MALEKSKNAALTSGSFKHVSYLWDEEKAKSLAGDEVGLLIYRSNLLGADLRLTNYGGGNTSCKATAKDPLTGKETEVMWVKGSGGDIGTLKRSGLAALYVDRLRSLTNVYRGIRYEDEMVELFNHCIYDLASKAPSIDTPLHGFLPFKHIDHLHPDAAIAIAAAKDGKRITQELFSGTIGWVEWQRPGFDLGLKLRQCLDENPGIRGIMLGSHGLFTWGDTAYESYVNTLEVVERCAEYLEENYGKKRPVFGGPKLKSLAPDARRQQASTLAPLLRGFCSSHTRMIGHFTDDDRVLEYINSNDLPKLAPMGTSCPDHFLRTKISPLVLELKPEETLTDVKALKEKLTPAFEKYRELYKVYYETCKHPNSPAMRDPNPVVILYPGVGMFTFAKDKQTARVAAEFYINAINVMKGAEAVSEYTSLPRQEAFNIEYWLLEEAKLQRMPKPKALSGRVALVTGSAGGIGKAIAKKFVDEGACVIISDNDPDRLKSAEEEFTKQYGKDAFAPTLLDVTNTAQLEKSMHTAALAFGGVDIIVNNAGLSISKPLEEHTEKDWDLLYDVLVKGQFLVTQAGVNVMRKQGLGGDVLNIVSKNALVSGPNNAGYGSAKAAQLHLSRLNAAELGADKIRVNVINPDAVIADSKIWAGAWAEGRAKAYGVKVEELPAFYAKRTLLNEIILPEDIANACFAFVGGLLNKSTGNALNVDGGVAAGFMR
;
A
#
# COMPACT_ATOMS: atom_id res chain seq x y z
N MET A 1 19.79 31.70 -50.26
CA MET A 1 20.23 31.59 -48.85
C MET A 1 19.07 31.89 -47.89
N ALA A 2 17.96 31.19 -48.07
CA ALA A 2 16.80 31.22 -47.18
C ALA A 2 16.19 29.83 -47.25
N LEU A 3 16.56 28.95 -46.31
CA LEU A 3 15.96 27.64 -45.99
C LEU A 3 16.94 26.87 -45.08
N GLU A 4 16.98 27.21 -43.79
CA GLU A 4 17.41 26.30 -42.71
C GLU A 4 17.13 26.90 -41.30
N LYS A 5 15.97 27.54 -41.13
CA LYS A 5 15.42 27.86 -39.80
C LYS A 5 14.09 27.13 -39.66
N SER A 6 14.15 25.86 -39.27
CA SER A 6 12.97 25.10 -38.85
C SER A 6 13.41 23.80 -38.17
N LYS A 7 13.53 23.83 -36.84
CA LYS A 7 13.30 22.70 -35.90
C LYS A 7 13.48 23.16 -34.43
N ASN A 8 12.81 24.25 -34.07
CA ASN A 8 12.56 24.59 -32.67
C ASN A 8 11.25 25.40 -32.62
N ALA A 9 10.16 24.73 -32.98
CA ALA A 9 8.83 25.24 -32.65
C ALA A 9 8.60 24.90 -31.18
N ALA A 10 8.39 25.91 -30.34
CA ALA A 10 7.77 25.70 -29.03
C ALA A 10 6.48 24.88 -29.25
N LEU A 11 6.30 23.80 -28.50
CA LEU A 11 5.11 22.98 -28.60
C LEU A 11 3.92 23.87 -28.19
N THR A 12 3.16 24.34 -29.18
CA THR A 12 1.91 25.05 -28.90
C THR A 12 0.98 24.14 -28.09
N SER A 13 0.18 24.72 -27.20
CA SER A 13 -0.65 24.12 -26.15
C SER A 13 -1.76 23.17 -26.64
N GLY A 14 -1.45 22.20 -27.51
CA GLY A 14 -2.43 21.44 -28.27
C GLY A 14 -2.09 19.99 -28.65
N SER A 15 -0.90 19.44 -28.38
CA SER A 15 -0.71 17.98 -28.51
C SER A 15 0.44 17.40 -27.68
N PHE A 16 0.33 17.43 -26.35
CA PHE A 16 1.12 16.49 -25.53
C PHE A 16 0.56 15.08 -25.74
N LYS A 17 1.39 14.15 -26.19
CA LYS A 17 1.05 12.75 -26.43
C LYS A 17 1.39 11.89 -25.20
N HIS A 18 2.51 12.16 -24.55
CA HIS A 18 3.05 11.34 -23.46
C HIS A 18 2.79 11.89 -22.07
N VAL A 19 2.42 13.16 -21.93
CA VAL A 19 2.01 13.78 -20.66
C VAL A 19 0.63 14.44 -20.78
N SER A 20 -0.01 14.73 -19.66
CA SER A 20 -1.33 15.37 -19.62
C SER A 20 -1.22 16.86 -19.34
N TYR A 21 -1.76 17.66 -20.26
CA TYR A 21 -2.04 19.08 -20.00
C TYR A 21 -3.37 19.22 -19.25
N LEU A 22 -3.30 19.67 -18.00
CA LEU A 22 -4.41 19.75 -17.05
C LEU A 22 -4.64 21.18 -16.54
N TRP A 23 -3.95 22.17 -17.11
CA TRP A 23 -4.07 23.57 -16.71
C TRP A 23 -5.42 24.15 -17.13
N ASP A 24 -6.08 24.81 -16.19
CA ASP A 24 -7.36 25.49 -16.33
C ASP A 24 -7.13 26.98 -16.07
N GLU A 25 -7.32 27.77 -17.12
CA GLU A 25 -7.10 29.22 -17.10
C GLU A 25 -8.05 29.95 -16.15
N GLU A 26 -9.29 29.52 -16.01
CA GLU A 26 -10.26 30.16 -15.10
C GLU A 26 -9.89 29.87 -13.65
N LYS A 27 -9.45 28.64 -13.38
CA LYS A 27 -8.92 28.28 -12.06
C LYS A 27 -7.67 29.09 -11.72
N ALA A 28 -6.73 29.22 -12.65
CA ALA A 28 -5.51 30.01 -12.46
C ALA A 28 -5.82 31.50 -12.23
N LYS A 29 -6.73 32.10 -13.02
CA LYS A 29 -7.19 33.49 -12.82
C LYS A 29 -7.81 33.71 -11.44
N SER A 30 -8.56 32.75 -10.91
CA SER A 30 -9.14 32.85 -9.56
C SER A 30 -8.09 32.90 -8.44
N LEU A 31 -6.84 32.53 -8.74
CA LEU A 31 -5.69 32.55 -7.83
C LEU A 31 -4.69 33.67 -8.16
N ALA A 32 -5.04 34.60 -9.07
CA ALA A 32 -4.15 35.69 -9.46
C ALA A 32 -3.73 36.55 -8.24
N GLY A 33 -2.42 36.75 -8.08
CA GLY A 33 -1.85 37.45 -6.92
C GLY A 33 -1.62 36.56 -5.69
N ASP A 34 -2.10 35.31 -5.69
CA ASP A 34 -1.78 34.29 -4.66
C ASP A 34 -0.79 33.25 -5.23
N GLU A 35 0.50 33.61 -5.20
CA GLU A 35 1.58 32.74 -5.69
C GLU A 35 1.64 31.38 -4.96
N VAL A 36 1.25 31.34 -3.68
CA VAL A 36 1.23 30.09 -2.89
C VAL A 36 0.04 29.22 -3.32
N GLY A 37 -1.11 29.84 -3.59
CA GLY A 37 -2.26 29.17 -4.21
C GLY A 37 -1.93 28.60 -5.58
N LEU A 38 -1.24 29.37 -6.43
CA LEU A 38 -0.78 28.92 -7.76
C LEU A 38 0.26 27.80 -7.68
N LEU A 39 1.18 27.85 -6.70
CA LEU A 39 2.07 26.73 -6.40
C LEU A 39 1.28 25.46 -6.12
N ILE A 40 0.37 25.49 -5.15
CA ILE A 40 -0.44 24.32 -4.76
C ILE A 40 -1.24 23.79 -5.95
N TYR A 41 -1.82 24.68 -6.75
CA TYR A 41 -2.53 24.33 -7.96
C TYR A 41 -1.62 23.58 -8.95
N ARG A 42 -0.47 24.17 -9.30
CA ARG A 42 0.53 23.52 -10.17
C ARG A 42 1.00 22.16 -9.62
N SER A 43 1.32 22.09 -8.33
CA SER A 43 1.75 20.85 -7.67
C SER A 43 0.73 19.74 -7.84
N ASN A 44 -0.56 20.04 -7.64
CA ASN A 44 -1.64 19.06 -7.77
C ASN A 44 -1.83 18.59 -9.22
N LEU A 45 -1.68 19.48 -10.21
CA LEU A 45 -1.73 19.09 -11.62
C LEU A 45 -0.57 18.17 -12.00
N LEU A 46 0.66 18.53 -11.59
CA LEU A 46 1.86 17.72 -11.85
C LEU A 46 1.77 16.35 -11.17
N GLY A 47 1.26 16.30 -9.93
CA GLY A 47 1.08 15.05 -9.17
C GLY A 47 -0.10 14.20 -9.63
N ALA A 48 -1.04 14.74 -10.40
CA ALA A 48 -2.16 13.98 -10.97
C ALA A 48 -1.72 13.07 -12.14
N ASP A 49 -0.61 13.41 -12.81
CA ASP A 49 -0.02 12.60 -13.88
C ASP A 49 1.21 11.84 -13.36
N LEU A 50 1.04 10.55 -13.05
CA LEU A 50 2.10 9.71 -12.51
C LEU A 50 3.26 9.43 -13.49
N ARG A 51 3.15 9.87 -14.75
CA ARG A 51 4.27 9.85 -15.71
C ARG A 51 5.24 10.99 -15.45
N LEU A 52 4.79 12.07 -14.79
CA LEU A 52 5.60 13.22 -14.43
C LEU A 52 6.32 13.00 -13.10
N THR A 53 5.72 12.30 -12.15
CA THR A 53 6.28 12.06 -10.82
C THR A 53 5.69 10.82 -10.13
N ASN A 54 6.45 10.22 -9.23
CA ASN A 54 6.01 9.05 -8.48
C ASN A 54 5.12 9.44 -7.28
N TYR A 55 4.31 8.49 -6.76
CA TYR A 55 3.55 8.69 -5.53
C TYR A 55 4.43 9.12 -4.36
N GLY A 56 4.13 10.28 -3.76
CA GLY A 56 4.92 10.84 -2.66
C GLY A 56 6.30 11.37 -3.05
N GLY A 57 6.63 11.35 -4.34
CA GLY A 57 7.87 11.88 -4.93
C GLY A 57 7.70 13.30 -5.51
N GLY A 58 8.82 13.88 -5.91
CA GLY A 58 8.91 15.25 -6.41
C GLY A 58 8.84 16.36 -5.35
N ASN A 59 9.40 17.52 -5.68
CA ASN A 59 9.35 18.75 -4.89
C ASN A 59 9.01 19.93 -5.81
N THR A 60 8.10 20.79 -5.37
CA THR A 60 7.70 22.00 -6.10
C THR A 60 7.82 23.19 -5.16
N SER A 61 8.20 24.34 -5.70
CA SER A 61 8.38 25.56 -4.91
C SER A 61 7.96 26.82 -5.66
N CYS A 62 7.63 27.85 -4.88
CA CYS A 62 7.57 29.24 -5.33
C CYS A 62 8.34 30.15 -4.37
N LYS A 63 8.93 31.23 -4.89
CA LYS A 63 9.47 32.35 -4.11
C LYS A 63 8.49 33.52 -4.25
N ALA A 64 7.98 33.99 -3.13
CA ALA A 64 6.99 35.06 -3.07
C ALA A 64 7.38 36.08 -2.01
N THR A 65 7.04 37.35 -2.24
CA THR A 65 7.25 38.41 -1.26
C THR A 65 6.19 38.32 -0.16
N ALA A 66 6.62 38.41 1.10
CA ALA A 66 5.74 38.47 2.26
C ALA A 66 6.29 39.42 3.33
N LYS A 67 5.42 39.92 4.22
CA LYS A 67 5.83 40.74 5.35
C LYS A 67 6.40 39.90 6.47
N ASP A 68 7.66 40.13 6.81
CA ASP A 68 8.31 39.55 7.98
C ASP A 68 7.50 39.87 9.26
N PRO A 69 7.02 38.87 10.01
CA PRO A 69 6.18 39.07 11.19
C PRO A 69 6.89 39.76 12.36
N LEU A 70 8.23 39.78 12.37
CA LEU A 70 9.04 40.40 13.42
C LEU A 70 9.40 41.85 13.05
N THR A 71 9.73 42.10 11.78
CA THR A 71 10.24 43.42 11.35
C THR A 71 9.22 44.27 10.58
N GLY A 72 8.15 43.67 10.08
CA GLY A 72 7.14 44.32 9.23
C GLY A 72 7.62 44.68 7.81
N LYS A 73 8.86 44.35 7.46
CA LYS A 73 9.45 44.61 6.14
C LYS A 73 9.06 43.52 5.15
N GLU A 74 8.95 43.90 3.88
CA GLU A 74 8.82 42.91 2.79
C GLU A 74 10.12 42.11 2.68
N THR A 75 9.98 40.78 2.61
CA THR A 75 11.08 39.83 2.45
C THR A 75 10.69 38.74 1.46
N GLU A 76 11.68 38.10 0.84
CA GLU A 76 11.45 36.98 -0.06
C GLU A 76 11.35 35.67 0.74
N VAL A 77 10.21 34.99 0.61
CA VAL A 77 9.92 33.72 1.27
C VAL A 77 9.77 32.64 0.22
N MET A 78 10.50 31.55 0.38
CA MET A 78 10.31 30.35 -0.42
C MET A 78 9.30 29.44 0.27
N TRP A 79 8.25 29.10 -0.47
CA TRP A 79 7.30 28.06 -0.13
C TRP A 79 7.66 26.83 -0.95
N VAL A 80 7.92 25.71 -0.29
CA VAL A 80 8.32 24.45 -0.93
C VAL A 80 7.55 23.30 -0.31
N LYS A 81 7.29 22.23 -1.07
CA LYS A 81 6.72 21.00 -0.51
C LYS A 81 7.54 20.52 0.69
N GLY A 82 6.88 20.39 1.84
CA GLY A 82 7.51 19.91 3.07
C GLY A 82 7.85 18.41 3.04
N SER A 83 8.60 17.98 4.05
CA SER A 83 9.01 16.60 4.22
C SER A 83 7.80 15.65 4.33
N GLY A 84 7.80 14.55 3.55
CA GLY A 84 6.78 13.49 3.60
C GLY A 84 5.39 13.84 3.02
N GLY A 85 5.23 14.98 2.34
CA GLY A 85 4.01 15.33 1.59
C GLY A 85 4.00 14.76 0.16
N ASP A 86 2.81 14.55 -0.39
CA ASP A 86 2.55 14.21 -1.80
C ASP A 86 2.10 15.46 -2.55
N ILE A 87 2.69 15.72 -3.74
CA ILE A 87 2.37 16.92 -4.52
C ILE A 87 0.99 16.84 -5.17
N GLY A 88 0.48 15.64 -5.46
CA GLY A 88 -0.84 15.44 -6.08
C GLY A 88 -2.02 15.76 -5.17
N THR A 89 -1.77 15.79 -3.85
CA THR A 89 -2.78 16.07 -2.81
C THR A 89 -2.33 17.21 -1.88
N LEU A 90 -1.43 18.06 -2.37
CA LEU A 90 -0.79 19.10 -1.58
C LEU A 90 -1.80 20.14 -1.11
N LYS A 91 -1.66 20.52 0.16
CA LYS A 91 -2.37 21.62 0.81
C LYS A 91 -1.35 22.59 1.39
N ARG A 92 -1.78 23.80 1.75
CA ARG A 92 -0.90 24.80 2.37
C ARG A 92 -0.18 24.30 3.63
N SER A 93 -0.87 23.51 4.46
CA SER A 93 -0.28 22.85 5.65
C SER A 93 0.78 21.80 5.32
N GLY A 94 0.92 21.42 4.05
CA GLY A 94 1.96 20.54 3.52
C GLY A 94 3.22 21.26 3.05
N LEU A 95 3.21 22.60 2.99
CA LEU A 95 4.36 23.42 2.57
C LEU A 95 5.26 23.74 3.77
N ALA A 96 6.55 23.84 3.53
CA ALA A 96 7.53 24.51 4.38
C ALA A 96 7.75 25.93 3.85
N ALA A 97 7.78 26.91 4.74
CA ALA A 97 8.04 28.31 4.37
C ALA A 97 9.35 28.79 5.00
N LEU A 98 10.27 29.30 4.18
CA LEU A 98 11.61 29.68 4.61
C LEU A 98 12.02 31.07 4.10
N TYR A 99 12.71 31.83 4.94
CA TYR A 99 13.42 33.05 4.56
C TYR A 99 14.55 32.70 3.57
N VAL A 100 14.49 33.23 2.35
CA VAL A 100 15.46 32.89 1.29
C VAL A 100 16.86 33.42 1.62
N ASP A 101 16.96 34.62 2.16
CA ASP A 101 18.22 35.25 2.58
C ASP A 101 18.92 34.45 3.68
N ARG A 102 18.17 33.98 4.69
CA ARG A 102 18.72 33.14 5.77
C ARG A 102 19.17 31.78 5.24
N LEU A 103 18.36 31.13 4.40
CA LEU A 103 18.73 29.85 3.79
C LEU A 103 20.02 30.01 2.97
N ARG A 104 20.14 31.10 2.19
CA ARG A 104 21.36 31.41 1.44
C ARG A 104 22.55 31.73 2.33
N SER A 105 22.32 32.37 3.48
CA SER A 105 23.38 32.69 4.45
C SER A 105 23.97 31.45 5.12
N LEU A 106 23.31 30.30 5.06
CA LEU A 106 23.88 29.04 5.55
C LEU A 106 25.14 28.61 4.79
N THR A 107 25.41 29.17 3.59
CA THR A 107 26.66 28.91 2.88
C THR A 107 27.89 29.41 3.64
N ASN A 108 27.72 30.43 4.48
CA ASN A 108 28.80 30.98 5.30
C ASN A 108 29.30 30.03 6.39
N VAL A 109 28.47 29.04 6.76
CA VAL A 109 28.78 28.05 7.80
C VAL A 109 28.92 26.63 7.26
N TYR A 110 28.63 26.42 5.98
CA TYR A 110 28.75 25.11 5.34
C TYR A 110 30.22 24.70 5.19
N ARG A 111 30.58 23.52 5.73
CA ARG A 111 31.97 23.03 5.81
C ARG A 111 32.31 21.97 4.76
N GLY A 112 31.41 21.72 3.81
CA GLY A 112 31.56 20.69 2.79
C GLY A 112 30.84 19.36 3.11
N ILE A 113 30.81 18.47 2.12
CA ILE A 113 29.91 17.30 2.06
C ILE A 113 30.04 16.32 3.24
N ARG A 114 31.19 16.31 3.92
CA ARG A 114 31.41 15.50 5.12
C ARG A 114 30.50 15.92 6.29
N TYR A 115 30.06 17.17 6.31
CA TYR A 115 29.22 17.76 7.34
C TYR A 115 27.79 18.05 6.84
N GLU A 116 27.39 17.44 5.73
CA GLU A 116 26.10 17.67 5.06
C GLU A 116 24.90 17.50 5.99
N ASP A 117 24.91 16.45 6.82
CA ASP A 117 23.79 16.11 7.71
C ASP A 117 23.58 17.18 8.81
N GLU A 118 24.59 17.96 9.17
CA GLU A 118 24.49 19.05 10.15
C GLU A 118 23.59 20.20 9.63
N MET A 119 23.51 20.37 8.31
CA MET A 119 22.74 21.46 7.70
C MET A 119 21.24 21.32 7.94
N VAL A 120 20.75 20.09 8.16
CA VAL A 120 19.33 19.78 8.30
C VAL A 120 18.74 20.46 9.53
N GLU A 121 19.46 20.47 10.65
CA GLU A 121 19.01 21.16 11.85
C GLU A 121 19.01 22.68 11.67
N LEU A 122 19.97 23.19 10.91
CA LEU A 122 20.11 24.63 10.64
C LEU A 122 18.96 25.19 9.80
N PHE A 123 18.27 24.37 9.00
CA PHE A 123 17.07 24.80 8.26
C PHE A 123 15.97 25.33 9.19
N ASN A 124 15.93 24.89 10.45
CA ASN A 124 14.97 25.41 11.42
C ASN A 124 15.17 26.91 11.73
N HIS A 125 16.41 27.42 11.61
CA HIS A 125 16.69 28.86 11.76
C HIS A 125 16.23 29.71 10.57
N CYS A 126 15.88 29.05 9.46
CA CYS A 126 15.39 29.67 8.24
C CYS A 126 13.85 29.67 8.16
N ILE A 127 13.14 29.04 9.10
CA ILE A 127 11.68 28.95 9.06
C ILE A 127 11.05 30.35 9.17
N TYR A 128 10.16 30.64 8.22
CA TYR A 128 9.34 31.85 8.19
C TYR A 128 8.00 31.64 8.91
N ASP A 129 7.28 30.56 8.58
CA ASP A 129 5.98 30.23 9.17
C ASP A 129 6.13 29.05 10.12
N LEU A 130 5.95 29.30 11.42
CA LEU A 130 6.07 28.28 12.47
C LEU A 130 4.97 27.20 12.38
N ALA A 131 3.87 27.45 11.68
CA ALA A 131 2.83 26.47 11.40
C ALA A 131 3.10 25.66 10.12
N SER A 132 4.14 26.02 9.36
CA SER A 132 4.53 25.29 8.16
C SER A 132 5.16 23.93 8.49
N LYS A 133 5.17 23.04 7.51
CA LYS A 133 5.76 21.71 7.63
C LYS A 133 7.29 21.81 7.72
N ALA A 134 7.93 20.80 8.30
CA ALA A 134 9.38 20.72 8.33
C ALA A 134 9.98 20.74 6.91
N PRO A 135 11.04 21.54 6.66
CA PRO A 135 11.76 21.55 5.39
C PRO A 135 12.25 20.16 4.99
N SER A 136 12.23 19.86 3.69
CA SER A 136 12.83 18.63 3.15
C SER A 136 14.33 18.83 2.91
N ILE A 137 15.05 17.74 2.72
CA ILE A 137 16.47 17.74 2.32
C ILE A 137 16.71 18.39 0.96
N ASP A 138 15.67 18.49 0.12
CA ASP A 138 15.74 19.10 -1.21
C ASP A 138 15.54 20.61 -1.16
N THR A 139 15.19 21.17 0.00
CA THR A 139 14.98 22.62 0.20
C THR A 139 16.13 23.48 -0.38
N PRO A 140 17.42 23.15 -0.19
CA PRO A 140 18.51 23.93 -0.77
C PRO A 140 18.54 23.92 -2.31
N LEU A 141 18.11 22.82 -2.94
CA LEU A 141 18.07 22.67 -4.40
C LEU A 141 17.11 23.69 -5.04
N HIS A 142 16.05 24.07 -4.31
CA HIS A 142 15.12 25.13 -4.71
C HIS A 142 15.60 26.52 -4.30
N GLY A 143 16.23 26.65 -3.13
CA GLY A 143 16.61 27.95 -2.54
C GLY A 143 17.78 28.67 -3.24
N PHE A 144 18.75 27.91 -3.76
CA PHE A 144 19.93 28.49 -4.42
C PHE A 144 19.70 28.90 -5.86
N LEU A 145 18.73 28.29 -6.54
CA LEU A 145 18.32 28.71 -7.87
C LEU A 145 17.53 30.04 -7.77
N PRO A 146 17.77 30.99 -8.69
CA PRO A 146 17.22 32.34 -8.59
C PRO A 146 15.76 32.43 -9.07
N PHE A 147 15.21 31.36 -9.65
CA PHE A 147 13.90 31.38 -10.29
C PHE A 147 12.76 31.40 -9.28
N LYS A 148 11.66 32.07 -9.67
CA LYS A 148 10.46 32.20 -8.83
C LYS A 148 9.77 30.87 -8.64
N HIS A 149 9.56 30.11 -9.71
CA HIS A 149 8.88 28.82 -9.67
C HIS A 149 9.83 27.73 -10.14
N ILE A 150 9.95 26.67 -9.35
CA ILE A 150 10.86 25.54 -9.63
C ILE A 150 10.14 24.23 -9.34
N ASP A 151 10.28 23.29 -10.26
CA ASP A 151 9.78 21.94 -10.18
C ASP A 151 10.93 20.95 -10.25
N HIS A 152 11.01 20.07 -9.24
CA HIS A 152 11.88 18.91 -9.22
C HIS A 152 11.01 17.66 -9.26
N LEU A 153 11.04 16.92 -10.36
CA LEU A 153 10.20 15.73 -10.53
C LEU A 153 11.02 14.51 -10.93
N HIS A 154 10.36 13.35 -10.85
CA HIS A 154 10.95 12.03 -11.12
C HIS A 154 10.26 11.27 -12.26
N PRO A 155 10.17 11.84 -13.49
CA PRO A 155 9.50 11.17 -14.60
C PRO A 155 10.36 10.04 -15.17
N ASP A 156 9.76 8.87 -15.36
CA ASP A 156 10.44 7.66 -15.90
C ASP A 156 11.23 7.97 -17.18
N ALA A 157 10.67 8.80 -18.07
CA ALA A 157 11.30 9.14 -19.34
C ALA A 157 12.61 9.95 -19.16
N ALA A 158 12.63 10.91 -18.23
CA ALA A 158 13.85 11.67 -17.97
C ALA A 158 14.87 10.80 -17.22
N ILE A 159 14.42 10.01 -16.23
CA ILE A 159 15.29 9.12 -15.47
C ILE A 159 15.90 8.03 -16.36
N ALA A 160 15.17 7.51 -17.35
CA ALA A 160 15.72 6.59 -18.34
C ALA A 160 16.93 7.17 -19.08
N ILE A 161 16.86 8.44 -19.49
CA ILE A 161 18.00 9.12 -20.11
C ILE A 161 19.09 9.37 -19.05
N ALA A 162 18.70 9.78 -17.85
CA ALA A 162 19.64 10.08 -16.77
C ALA A 162 20.40 8.84 -16.25
N ALA A 163 19.79 7.65 -16.36
CA ALA A 163 20.36 6.36 -15.99
C ALA A 163 21.00 5.61 -17.17
N ALA A 164 20.97 6.19 -18.37
CA ALA A 164 21.68 5.66 -19.52
C ALA A 164 23.17 6.01 -19.43
N LYS A 165 24.04 5.07 -19.81
CA LYS A 165 25.50 5.26 -19.83
C LYS A 165 25.94 6.53 -20.57
N ASP A 166 25.26 6.87 -21.67
CA ASP A 166 25.51 8.08 -22.46
C ASP A 166 24.57 9.25 -22.12
N GLY A 167 23.92 9.23 -20.95
CA GLY A 167 22.84 10.16 -20.58
C GLY A 167 23.20 11.63 -20.71
N LYS A 168 24.42 12.01 -20.29
CA LYS A 168 24.95 13.37 -20.42
C LYS A 168 25.01 13.85 -21.87
N ARG A 169 25.58 13.02 -22.75
CA ARG A 169 25.68 13.31 -24.18
C ARG A 169 24.31 13.39 -24.83
N ILE A 170 23.41 12.44 -24.51
CA ILE A 170 22.04 12.42 -25.01
C ILE A 170 21.28 13.68 -24.58
N THR A 171 21.40 14.09 -23.31
CA THR A 171 20.74 15.30 -22.79
C THR A 171 21.21 16.54 -23.56
N GLN A 172 22.52 16.68 -23.77
CA GLN A 172 23.10 17.79 -24.53
C GLN A 172 22.56 17.84 -25.97
N GLU A 173 22.54 16.70 -26.66
CA GLU A 173 22.05 16.60 -28.05
C GLU A 173 20.55 16.84 -28.15
N LEU A 174 19.75 16.22 -27.27
CA LEU A 174 18.29 16.26 -27.28
C LEU A 174 17.75 17.68 -27.05
N PHE A 175 18.40 18.43 -26.16
CA PHE A 175 17.96 19.77 -25.76
C PHE A 175 18.84 20.89 -26.30
N SER A 176 19.81 20.58 -27.17
CA SER A 176 20.75 21.55 -27.75
C SER A 176 21.39 22.46 -26.67
N GLY A 177 21.74 21.87 -25.53
CA GLY A 177 22.34 22.58 -24.38
C GLY A 177 21.39 23.45 -23.54
N THR A 178 20.09 23.46 -23.81
CA THR A 178 19.11 24.24 -22.99
C THR A 178 18.75 23.56 -21.67
N ILE A 179 19.13 22.29 -21.49
CA ILE A 179 19.03 21.53 -20.24
C ILE A 179 20.45 21.15 -19.80
N GLY A 180 20.85 21.62 -18.61
CA GLY A 180 22.15 21.29 -18.02
C GLY A 180 22.22 19.86 -17.50
N TRP A 181 23.43 19.40 -17.14
CA TRP A 181 23.65 18.08 -16.54
C TRP A 181 24.47 18.20 -15.26
N VAL A 182 24.01 17.58 -14.20
CA VAL A 182 24.76 17.39 -12.95
C VAL A 182 24.88 15.89 -12.69
N GLU A 183 26.10 15.43 -12.44
CA GLU A 183 26.35 14.02 -12.11
C GLU A 183 25.61 13.60 -10.85
N TRP A 184 25.34 12.31 -10.70
CA TRP A 184 24.65 11.78 -9.53
C TRP A 184 25.34 12.23 -8.23
N GLN A 185 24.53 12.73 -7.30
CA GLN A 185 24.91 12.95 -5.91
C GLN A 185 23.67 12.81 -5.04
N ARG A 186 23.87 12.35 -3.80
CA ARG A 186 22.82 12.34 -2.79
C ARG A 186 22.23 13.76 -2.60
N PRO A 187 20.90 13.92 -2.48
CA PRO A 187 20.29 15.23 -2.30
C PRO A 187 20.65 15.89 -0.95
N GLY A 188 20.81 17.21 -0.98
CA GLY A 188 21.18 18.03 0.16
C GLY A 188 21.72 19.41 -0.22
N PHE A 189 22.30 20.10 0.76
CA PHE A 189 22.89 21.42 0.63
C PHE A 189 23.95 21.50 -0.49
N ASP A 190 24.88 20.53 -0.54
CA ASP A 190 25.96 20.51 -1.55
C ASP A 190 25.41 20.38 -2.97
N LEU A 191 24.42 19.51 -3.16
CA LEU A 191 23.80 19.33 -4.47
C LEU A 191 23.12 20.63 -4.92
N GLY A 192 22.49 21.37 -4.00
CA GLY A 192 21.93 22.68 -4.31
C GLY A 192 23.00 23.69 -4.79
N LEU A 193 24.21 23.66 -4.22
CA LEU A 193 25.33 24.48 -4.69
C LEU A 193 25.81 24.05 -6.08
N LYS A 194 25.85 22.74 -6.36
CA LYS A 194 26.20 22.21 -7.68
C LYS A 194 25.17 22.57 -8.76
N LEU A 195 23.88 22.57 -8.41
CA LEU A 195 22.84 23.06 -9.32
C LEU A 195 23.05 24.54 -9.67
N ARG A 196 23.40 25.35 -8.66
CA ARG A 196 23.72 26.75 -8.86
C ARG A 196 24.97 26.94 -9.73
N GLN A 197 26.03 26.19 -9.47
CA GLN A 197 27.25 26.20 -10.28
C GLN A 197 26.96 25.85 -11.74
N CYS A 198 26.17 24.80 -11.98
CA CYS A 198 25.77 24.39 -13.33
C CYS A 198 25.04 25.51 -14.09
N LEU A 199 24.14 26.24 -13.41
CA LEU A 199 23.47 27.41 -13.96
C LEU A 199 24.44 28.56 -14.26
N ASP A 200 25.36 28.85 -13.33
CA ASP A 200 26.34 29.94 -13.49
C ASP A 200 27.31 29.67 -14.66
N GLU A 201 27.69 28.41 -14.88
CA GLU A 201 28.52 27.98 -16.01
C GLU A 201 27.76 27.94 -17.35
N ASN A 202 26.43 27.82 -17.31
CA ASN A 202 25.57 27.67 -18.49
C ASN A 202 24.39 28.67 -18.44
N PRO A 203 24.64 29.99 -18.57
CA PRO A 203 23.58 30.98 -18.50
C PRO A 203 22.53 30.76 -19.60
N GLY A 204 21.25 30.77 -19.23
CA GLY A 204 20.13 30.59 -20.16
C GLY A 204 19.59 29.17 -20.26
N ILE A 205 20.12 28.21 -19.51
CA ILE A 205 19.44 26.91 -19.34
C ILE A 205 18.06 27.11 -18.70
N ARG A 206 17.12 26.23 -19.06
CA ARG A 206 15.73 26.22 -18.55
C ARG A 206 15.43 25.02 -17.64
N GLY A 207 16.43 24.21 -17.38
CA GLY A 207 16.33 23.03 -16.54
C GLY A 207 17.67 22.33 -16.38
N ILE A 208 17.73 21.37 -15.46
CA ILE A 208 18.90 20.52 -15.20
C ILE A 208 18.46 19.08 -15.05
N MET A 209 19.11 18.18 -15.79
CA MET A 209 19.01 16.74 -15.60
C MET A 209 19.99 16.31 -14.51
N LEU A 210 19.52 15.57 -13.52
CA LEU A 210 20.35 14.94 -12.50
C LEU A 210 20.61 13.48 -12.87
N GLY A 211 21.88 13.12 -13.06
CA GLY A 211 22.30 11.75 -13.34
C GLY A 211 21.68 10.75 -12.36
N SER A 212 21.04 9.72 -12.89
CA SER A 212 20.33 8.66 -12.15
C SER A 212 19.29 9.12 -11.10
N HIS A 213 18.81 10.37 -11.14
CA HIS A 213 17.88 10.88 -10.11
C HIS A 213 16.60 11.46 -10.68
N GLY A 214 16.63 12.62 -11.34
CA GLY A 214 15.41 13.32 -11.73
C GLY A 214 15.68 14.59 -12.52
N LEU A 215 14.63 15.40 -12.67
CA LEU A 215 14.62 16.59 -13.52
C LEU A 215 14.31 17.83 -12.70
N PHE A 216 15.05 18.91 -12.93
CA PHE A 216 14.72 20.26 -12.49
C PHE A 216 14.29 21.11 -13.68
N THR A 217 13.18 21.82 -13.54
CA THR A 217 12.73 22.86 -14.48
C THR A 217 12.17 24.05 -13.70
N TRP A 218 11.99 25.18 -14.36
CA TRP A 218 11.58 26.42 -13.70
C TRP A 218 10.89 27.40 -14.65
N GLY A 219 10.30 28.45 -14.08
CA GLY A 219 9.71 29.57 -14.81
C GLY A 219 9.58 30.81 -13.92
N ASP A 220 9.27 31.95 -14.54
CA ASP A 220 8.99 33.20 -13.81
C ASP A 220 7.55 33.23 -13.29
N THR A 221 6.66 32.47 -13.93
CA THR A 221 5.29 32.21 -13.47
C THR A 221 5.05 30.72 -13.20
N ALA A 222 3.99 30.41 -12.43
CA ALA A 222 3.60 29.02 -12.20
C ALA A 222 3.22 28.31 -13.50
N TYR A 223 2.60 29.02 -14.44
CA TYR A 223 2.25 28.49 -15.76
C TYR A 223 3.49 28.14 -16.59
N GLU A 224 4.47 29.04 -16.67
CA GLU A 224 5.71 28.80 -17.40
C GLU A 224 6.48 27.60 -16.85
N SER A 225 6.58 27.47 -15.52
CA SER A 225 7.22 26.30 -14.89
C SER A 225 6.49 25.00 -15.22
N TYR A 226 5.15 25.03 -15.21
CA TYR A 226 4.30 23.90 -15.56
C TYR A 226 4.52 23.46 -17.02
N VAL A 227 4.39 24.40 -17.97
CA VAL A 227 4.58 24.10 -19.40
C VAL A 227 6.01 23.65 -19.67
N ASN A 228 7.01 24.29 -19.05
CA ASN A 228 8.41 23.91 -19.20
C ASN A 228 8.63 22.44 -18.78
N THR A 229 8.09 22.06 -17.62
CA THR A 229 8.11 20.67 -17.15
C THR A 229 7.53 19.72 -18.21
N LEU A 230 6.32 20.00 -18.70
CA LEU A 230 5.66 19.14 -19.67
C LEU A 230 6.45 19.01 -20.96
N GLU A 231 6.97 20.10 -21.52
CA GLU A 231 7.76 20.09 -22.76
C GLU A 231 9.02 19.23 -22.63
N VAL A 232 9.75 19.37 -21.51
CA VAL A 232 10.99 18.60 -21.30
C VAL A 232 10.69 17.11 -21.16
N VAL A 233 9.66 16.74 -20.39
CA VAL A 233 9.29 15.33 -20.19
C VAL A 233 8.71 14.71 -21.46
N GLU A 234 7.85 15.44 -22.18
CA GLU A 234 7.33 15.03 -23.47
C GLU A 234 8.47 14.72 -24.44
N ARG A 235 9.46 15.63 -24.53
CA ARG A 235 10.59 15.46 -25.44
C ARG A 235 11.46 14.25 -25.08
N CYS A 236 11.66 13.98 -23.79
CA CYS A 236 12.31 12.75 -23.35
C CYS A 236 11.50 11.51 -23.76
N ALA A 237 10.18 11.52 -23.55
CA ALA A 237 9.31 10.39 -23.87
C ALA A 237 9.24 10.10 -25.37
N GLU A 238 9.10 11.13 -26.22
CA GLU A 238 9.18 11.03 -27.68
C GLU A 238 10.50 10.39 -28.12
N TYR A 239 11.63 10.88 -27.57
CA TYR A 239 12.95 10.37 -27.91
C TYR A 239 13.10 8.88 -27.55
N LEU A 240 12.57 8.45 -26.40
CA LEU A 240 12.58 7.04 -26.02
C LEU A 240 11.67 6.20 -26.92
N GLU A 241 10.44 6.67 -27.18
CA GLU A 241 9.49 6.00 -28.06
C GLU A 241 10.07 5.78 -29.45
N GLU A 242 10.71 6.82 -30.00
CA GLU A 242 11.40 6.75 -31.26
C GLU A 242 12.53 5.71 -31.24
N ASN A 243 13.16 5.40 -30.11
CA ASN A 243 14.30 4.47 -30.07
C ASN A 243 13.96 3.03 -29.66
N TYR A 244 12.75 2.78 -29.13
CA TYR A 244 12.33 1.42 -28.78
C TYR A 244 12.40 0.47 -29.97
N GLY A 245 13.09 -0.66 -29.80
CA GLY A 245 13.18 -1.70 -30.83
C GLY A 245 14.08 -1.37 -32.03
N LYS A 246 14.61 -0.15 -32.16
CA LYS A 246 15.36 0.27 -33.36
C LYS A 246 16.73 -0.40 -33.49
N LYS A 247 17.55 -0.34 -32.44
CA LYS A 247 18.91 -0.93 -32.45
C LYS A 247 18.90 -2.39 -32.05
N ARG A 248 17.99 -2.77 -31.15
CA ARG A 248 17.80 -4.12 -30.63
C ARG A 248 16.36 -4.30 -30.14
N PRO A 249 15.84 -5.53 -30.08
CA PRO A 249 14.54 -5.80 -29.47
C PRO A 249 14.47 -5.28 -28.03
N VAL A 250 13.31 -4.78 -27.60
CA VAL A 250 13.07 -4.35 -26.23
C VAL A 250 13.40 -5.50 -25.26
N PHE A 251 14.23 -5.22 -24.26
CA PHE A 251 14.76 -6.21 -23.31
C PHE A 251 15.37 -7.47 -23.98
N GLY A 252 15.95 -7.33 -25.17
CA GLY A 252 16.54 -8.45 -25.89
C GLY A 252 15.49 -9.40 -26.47
N GLY A 253 14.22 -9.02 -26.46
CA GLY A 253 13.11 -9.78 -27.00
C GLY A 253 12.55 -10.84 -26.03
N PRO A 254 11.42 -11.45 -26.39
CA PRO A 254 10.76 -12.44 -25.55
C PRO A 254 11.58 -13.74 -25.49
N LYS A 255 11.80 -14.25 -24.28
CA LYS A 255 12.35 -15.57 -23.97
C LYS A 255 11.25 -16.57 -23.57
N LEU A 256 10.22 -16.08 -22.89
CA LEU A 256 9.08 -16.86 -22.42
C LEU A 256 7.77 -16.24 -22.90
N LYS A 257 6.72 -17.05 -22.95
CA LYS A 257 5.35 -16.58 -23.16
C LYS A 257 4.62 -16.61 -21.84
N SER A 258 3.94 -15.52 -21.49
CA SER A 258 3.04 -15.49 -20.33
C SER A 258 1.92 -16.52 -20.47
N LEU A 259 1.49 -17.08 -19.34
CA LEU A 259 0.23 -17.80 -19.28
C LEU A 259 -0.94 -16.87 -19.59
N ALA A 260 -2.11 -17.46 -19.90
CA ALA A 260 -3.36 -16.72 -19.98
C ALA A 260 -3.69 -16.02 -18.65
N PRO A 261 -4.36 -14.85 -18.66
CA PRO A 261 -4.61 -14.06 -17.45
C PRO A 261 -5.18 -14.83 -16.26
N ASP A 262 -6.20 -15.67 -16.47
CA ASP A 262 -6.81 -16.48 -15.40
C ASP A 262 -5.85 -17.52 -14.85
N ALA A 263 -5.04 -18.16 -15.71
CA ALA A 263 -4.03 -19.11 -15.29
C ALA A 263 -2.90 -18.44 -14.49
N ARG A 264 -2.51 -17.21 -14.84
CA ARG A 264 -1.54 -16.42 -14.04
C ARG A 264 -2.10 -16.12 -12.66
N ARG A 265 -3.35 -15.64 -12.58
CA ARG A 265 -4.00 -15.34 -11.30
C ARG A 265 -4.16 -16.58 -10.44
N GLN A 266 -4.47 -17.73 -11.03
CA GLN A 266 -4.56 -19.00 -10.32
C GLN A 266 -3.20 -19.48 -9.79
N GLN A 267 -2.15 -19.39 -10.61
CA GLN A 267 -0.77 -19.68 -10.19
C GLN A 267 -0.36 -18.75 -9.02
N ALA A 268 -0.67 -17.46 -9.17
CA ALA A 268 -0.31 -16.46 -8.19
C ALA A 268 -1.05 -16.61 -6.86
N SER A 269 -2.37 -16.85 -6.89
CA SER A 269 -3.18 -17.09 -5.69
C SER A 269 -2.74 -18.35 -4.95
N THR A 270 -2.32 -19.39 -5.68
CA THR A 270 -1.84 -20.64 -5.09
C THR A 270 -0.49 -20.45 -4.39
N LEU A 271 0.42 -19.66 -4.97
CA LEU A 271 1.77 -19.46 -4.49
C LEU A 271 1.89 -18.36 -3.40
N ALA A 272 1.05 -17.33 -3.45
CA ALA A 272 1.18 -16.14 -2.59
C ALA A 272 1.22 -16.45 -1.09
N PRO A 273 0.41 -17.39 -0.52
CA PRO A 273 0.51 -17.76 0.90
C PRO A 273 1.88 -18.30 1.30
N LEU A 274 2.51 -19.10 0.44
CA LEU A 274 3.84 -19.64 0.69
C LEU A 274 4.91 -18.53 0.66
N LEU A 275 4.86 -17.65 -0.35
CA LEU A 275 5.80 -16.52 -0.46
C LEU A 275 5.65 -15.54 0.71
N ARG A 276 4.42 -15.25 1.13
CA ARG A 276 4.13 -14.43 2.30
C ARG A 276 4.75 -15.03 3.55
N GLY A 277 4.66 -16.34 3.72
CA GLY A 277 5.29 -17.08 4.80
C GLY A 277 6.81 -16.87 4.84
N PHE A 278 7.48 -16.99 3.69
CA PHE A 278 8.93 -16.73 3.58
C PHE A 278 9.29 -15.27 3.90
N CYS A 279 8.54 -14.31 3.37
CA CYS A 279 8.78 -12.88 3.58
C CYS A 279 8.45 -12.41 5.01
N SER A 280 7.70 -13.20 5.79
CA SER A 280 7.22 -12.81 7.13
C SER A 280 8.07 -13.36 8.27
N SER A 281 9.32 -13.74 8.02
CA SER A 281 10.17 -14.39 9.04
C SER A 281 10.66 -13.45 10.16
N HIS A 282 10.67 -12.13 9.95
CA HIS A 282 11.04 -11.14 10.97
C HIS A 282 9.82 -10.31 11.42
N THR A 283 9.06 -9.80 10.46
CA THR A 283 7.81 -9.05 10.68
C THR A 283 6.71 -9.63 9.81
N ARG A 284 5.45 -9.64 10.29
CA ARG A 284 4.33 -10.08 9.45
C ARG A 284 4.13 -9.10 8.29
N MET A 285 4.19 -9.62 7.07
CA MET A 285 4.04 -8.83 5.84
C MET A 285 2.65 -9.02 5.22
N ILE A 286 2.21 -8.05 4.42
CA ILE A 286 1.06 -8.08 3.53
C ILE A 286 1.55 -8.10 2.09
N GLY A 287 0.87 -8.86 1.23
CA GLY A 287 1.19 -9.00 -0.18
C GLY A 287 0.43 -8.06 -1.11
N HIS A 288 1.00 -7.85 -2.29
CA HIS A 288 0.34 -7.30 -3.47
C HIS A 288 0.81 -8.10 -4.69
N PHE A 289 -0.10 -8.37 -5.63
CA PHE A 289 0.22 -9.05 -6.89
C PHE A 289 -0.20 -8.17 -8.06
N THR A 290 0.64 -8.14 -9.09
CA THR A 290 0.34 -7.50 -10.36
C THR A 290 0.88 -8.32 -11.53
N ASP A 291 0.09 -8.40 -12.59
CA ASP A 291 0.43 -8.99 -13.89
C ASP A 291 0.36 -7.95 -15.01
N ASP A 292 0.71 -6.70 -14.68
CA ASP A 292 0.82 -5.58 -15.64
C ASP A 292 1.68 -5.95 -16.85
N ASP A 293 1.26 -5.53 -18.04
CA ASP A 293 1.93 -5.89 -19.30
C ASP A 293 3.40 -5.46 -19.35
N ARG A 294 3.77 -4.35 -18.69
CA ARG A 294 5.17 -3.89 -18.58
C ARG A 294 6.00 -4.85 -17.75
N VAL A 295 5.41 -5.38 -16.66
CA VAL A 295 6.03 -6.42 -15.84
C VAL A 295 6.18 -7.70 -16.66
N LEU A 296 5.13 -8.12 -17.37
CA LEU A 296 5.16 -9.34 -18.18
C LEU A 296 6.17 -9.25 -19.33
N GLU A 297 6.29 -8.10 -20.01
CA GLU A 297 7.30 -7.86 -21.04
C GLU A 297 8.71 -8.03 -20.45
N TYR A 298 8.96 -7.46 -19.27
CA TYR A 298 10.24 -7.51 -18.59
C TYR A 298 10.61 -8.91 -18.09
N ILE A 299 9.74 -9.56 -17.30
CA ILE A 299 10.06 -10.84 -16.66
C ILE A 299 10.15 -12.01 -17.65
N ASN A 300 9.63 -11.84 -18.85
CA ASN A 300 9.70 -12.85 -19.89
C ASN A 300 10.84 -12.60 -20.88
N SER A 301 11.68 -11.60 -20.65
CA SER A 301 12.68 -11.15 -21.60
C SER A 301 14.00 -11.91 -21.52
N ASN A 302 14.82 -11.81 -22.56
CA ASN A 302 16.19 -12.33 -22.56
C ASN A 302 17.12 -11.55 -21.60
N ASP A 303 16.82 -10.29 -21.31
CA ASP A 303 17.65 -9.44 -20.48
C ASP A 303 17.33 -9.51 -18.98
N LEU A 304 16.28 -10.22 -18.55
CA LEU A 304 15.94 -10.36 -17.14
C LEU A 304 17.15 -10.78 -16.27
N PRO A 305 17.98 -11.78 -16.65
CA PRO A 305 19.14 -12.18 -15.84
C PRO A 305 20.24 -11.11 -15.77
N LYS A 306 20.32 -10.20 -16.76
CA LYS A 306 21.25 -9.06 -16.75
C LYS A 306 20.70 -7.96 -15.84
N LEU A 307 19.43 -7.57 -16.02
CA LEU A 307 18.86 -6.35 -15.45
C LEU A 307 18.34 -6.53 -14.02
N ALA A 308 17.73 -7.67 -13.69
CA ALA A 308 17.17 -7.88 -12.35
C ALA A 308 18.24 -7.76 -11.24
N PRO A 309 19.45 -8.34 -11.35
CA PRO A 309 20.50 -8.17 -10.35
C PRO A 309 21.05 -6.74 -10.22
N MET A 310 20.89 -5.90 -11.25
CA MET A 310 21.37 -4.50 -11.21
C MET A 310 20.51 -3.63 -10.29
N GLY A 311 19.25 -3.99 -10.08
CA GLY A 311 18.36 -3.24 -9.22
C GLY A 311 17.81 -1.96 -9.84
N THR A 312 17.15 -1.15 -9.01
CA THR A 312 16.56 0.13 -9.40
C THR A 312 17.62 1.24 -9.52
N SER A 313 17.32 2.36 -10.19
CA SER A 313 18.29 3.43 -10.44
C SER A 313 18.08 4.68 -9.58
N CYS A 314 16.88 4.89 -9.04
CA CYS A 314 16.53 6.12 -8.32
C CYS A 314 16.57 5.92 -6.79
N PRO A 315 17.06 6.90 -5.99
CA PRO A 315 17.02 6.87 -4.53
C PRO A 315 15.68 6.51 -3.91
N ASP A 316 14.57 7.03 -4.45
CA ASP A 316 13.22 6.76 -3.93
C ASP A 316 12.79 5.31 -4.08
N HIS A 317 13.34 4.61 -5.08
CA HIS A 317 13.01 3.20 -5.34
C HIS A 317 13.61 2.31 -4.26
N PHE A 318 14.88 2.50 -3.90
CA PHE A 318 15.60 1.65 -2.94
C PHE A 318 14.93 1.57 -1.57
N LEU A 319 14.39 2.69 -1.09
CA LEU A 319 13.67 2.76 0.19
C LEU A 319 12.44 1.86 0.21
N ARG A 320 11.88 1.52 -0.95
CA ARG A 320 10.62 0.77 -1.11
C ARG A 320 10.81 -0.61 -1.71
N THR A 321 11.83 -0.83 -2.55
CA THR A 321 12.00 -2.08 -3.32
C THR A 321 13.20 -2.91 -2.88
N LYS A 322 14.08 -2.37 -2.02
CA LYS A 322 15.46 -2.85 -1.78
C LYS A 322 16.34 -2.80 -3.03
N ILE A 323 17.60 -3.18 -2.85
CA ILE A 323 18.65 -3.21 -3.88
C ILE A 323 18.30 -4.05 -5.11
N SER A 324 17.60 -5.18 -4.97
CA SER A 324 17.22 -6.03 -6.11
C SER A 324 16.03 -6.92 -5.79
N PRO A 325 15.26 -7.37 -6.81
CA PRO A 325 14.21 -8.37 -6.65
C PRO A 325 14.79 -9.77 -6.44
N LEU A 326 13.94 -10.69 -5.98
CA LEU A 326 14.17 -12.13 -6.11
C LEU A 326 13.47 -12.66 -7.37
N VAL A 327 14.19 -13.29 -8.29
CA VAL A 327 13.59 -13.98 -9.44
C VAL A 327 13.38 -15.45 -9.07
N LEU A 328 12.15 -15.95 -9.22
CA LEU A 328 11.83 -17.35 -8.96
C LEU A 328 12.24 -18.24 -10.13
N GLU A 329 12.95 -19.31 -9.84
CA GLU A 329 13.29 -20.37 -10.79
C GLU A 329 12.19 -21.45 -10.83
N LEU A 330 10.97 -21.01 -11.16
CA LEU A 330 9.80 -21.85 -11.34
C LEU A 330 9.33 -21.81 -12.80
N LYS A 331 8.84 -22.93 -13.32
CA LYS A 331 8.18 -22.92 -14.63
C LYS A 331 6.78 -22.31 -14.48
N PRO A 332 6.27 -21.51 -15.42
CA PRO A 332 4.95 -20.89 -15.28
C PRO A 332 3.83 -21.91 -15.04
N GLU A 333 3.89 -23.06 -15.72
CA GLU A 333 2.93 -24.16 -15.67
C GLU A 333 3.22 -25.18 -14.55
N GLU A 334 4.18 -24.89 -13.67
CA GLU A 334 4.58 -25.81 -12.62
C GLU A 334 3.38 -26.14 -11.70
N THR A 335 3.27 -27.41 -11.32
CA THR A 335 2.19 -27.86 -10.44
C THR A 335 2.51 -27.45 -9.01
N LEU A 336 1.65 -26.60 -8.43
CA LEU A 336 1.89 -25.99 -7.13
C LEU A 336 1.12 -26.64 -5.95
N THR A 337 0.65 -27.88 -6.12
CA THR A 337 -0.20 -28.55 -5.14
C THR A 337 0.58 -29.15 -3.96
N ASP A 338 1.82 -29.60 -4.18
CA ASP A 338 2.69 -30.10 -3.12
C ASP A 338 3.45 -28.96 -2.45
N VAL A 339 2.86 -28.44 -1.38
CA VAL A 339 3.38 -27.32 -0.59
C VAL A 339 4.75 -27.66 0.02
N LYS A 340 4.98 -28.92 0.43
CA LYS A 340 6.22 -29.32 1.07
C LYS A 340 7.37 -29.31 0.06
N ALA A 341 7.16 -29.94 -1.10
CA ALA A 341 8.14 -29.94 -2.18
C ALA A 341 8.45 -28.52 -2.68
N LEU A 342 7.42 -27.66 -2.81
CA LEU A 342 7.62 -26.26 -3.18
C LEU A 342 8.44 -25.49 -2.14
N LYS A 343 8.16 -25.69 -0.85
CA LYS A 343 8.91 -25.04 0.23
C LYS A 343 10.37 -25.47 0.20
N GLU A 344 10.65 -26.76 0.05
CA GLU A 344 12.02 -27.29 -0.09
C GLU A 344 12.73 -26.70 -1.32
N LYS A 345 12.04 -26.58 -2.46
CA LYS A 345 12.59 -25.98 -3.69
C LYS A 345 12.91 -24.49 -3.55
N LEU A 346 12.04 -23.71 -2.90
CA LEU A 346 12.18 -22.25 -2.81
C LEU A 346 13.09 -21.78 -1.66
N THR A 347 13.24 -22.58 -0.60
CA THR A 347 14.05 -22.21 0.58
C THR A 347 15.46 -21.74 0.22
N PRO A 348 16.24 -22.45 -0.62
CA PRO A 348 17.60 -22.02 -0.97
C PRO A 348 17.66 -20.63 -1.63
N ALA A 349 16.65 -20.26 -2.43
CA ALA A 349 16.61 -18.97 -3.10
C ALA A 349 16.41 -17.81 -2.10
N PHE A 350 15.53 -18.00 -1.11
CA PHE A 350 15.32 -17.02 -0.03
C PHE A 350 16.52 -16.92 0.92
N GLU A 351 17.14 -18.04 1.27
CA GLU A 351 18.36 -18.05 2.10
C GLU A 351 19.51 -17.35 1.38
N LYS A 352 19.72 -17.64 0.10
CA LYS A 352 20.71 -16.95 -0.73
C LYS A 352 20.45 -15.45 -0.81
N TYR A 353 19.19 -15.03 -0.99
CA TYR A 353 18.85 -13.61 -1.00
C TYR A 353 19.21 -12.92 0.33
N ARG A 354 18.84 -13.53 1.46
CA ARG A 354 19.15 -12.99 2.79
C ARG A 354 20.65 -12.89 3.03
N GLU A 355 21.42 -13.89 2.61
CA GLU A 355 22.88 -13.86 2.73
C GLU A 355 23.50 -12.78 1.83
N LEU A 356 23.04 -12.61 0.59
CA LEU A 356 23.48 -11.53 -0.28
C LEU A 356 23.18 -10.15 0.32
N TYR A 357 22.02 -9.97 0.93
CA TYR A 357 21.66 -8.73 1.61
C TYR A 357 22.53 -8.49 2.85
N LYS A 358 22.86 -9.54 3.61
CA LYS A 358 23.79 -9.46 4.73
C LYS A 358 25.20 -9.09 4.29
N VAL A 359 25.72 -9.71 3.24
CA VAL A 359 27.02 -9.35 2.64
C VAL A 359 27.00 -7.89 2.20
N TYR A 360 25.94 -7.47 1.49
CA TYR A 360 25.76 -6.07 1.08
C TYR A 360 25.85 -5.11 2.28
N TYR A 361 25.08 -5.37 3.33
CA TYR A 361 25.10 -4.58 4.56
C TYR A 361 26.50 -4.53 5.20
N GLU A 362 27.14 -5.69 5.40
CA GLU A 362 28.47 -5.77 6.04
C GLU A 362 29.57 -5.08 5.21
N THR A 363 29.47 -5.13 3.88
CA THR A 363 30.46 -4.49 2.99
C THR A 363 30.30 -2.98 2.87
N CYS A 364 29.10 -2.44 3.08
CA CYS A 364 28.80 -1.02 2.85
C CYS A 364 28.54 -0.22 4.14
N LYS A 365 28.36 -0.89 5.30
CA LYS A 365 28.06 -0.20 6.55
C LYS A 365 29.18 0.72 7.01
N HIS A 366 28.78 1.83 7.60
CA HIS A 366 29.65 2.74 8.34
C HIS A 366 29.63 2.38 9.83
N PRO A 367 30.61 2.83 10.63
CA PRO A 367 30.63 2.60 12.08
C PRO A 367 29.37 3.07 12.82
N ASN A 368 28.64 4.03 12.27
CA ASN A 368 27.41 4.61 12.83
C ASN A 368 26.13 4.16 12.10
N SER A 369 26.18 3.18 11.21
CA SER A 369 24.98 2.72 10.50
C SER A 369 23.96 2.06 11.45
N PRO A 370 22.64 2.26 11.22
CA PRO A 370 21.58 1.52 11.94
C PRO A 370 21.70 0.02 11.75
N ALA A 371 21.06 -0.76 12.64
CA ALA A 371 21.01 -2.22 12.52
C ALA A 371 20.43 -2.66 11.18
N MET A 372 20.92 -3.80 10.67
CA MET A 372 20.47 -4.38 9.41
C MET A 372 18.94 -4.55 9.42
N ARG A 373 18.30 -4.07 8.35
CA ARG A 373 16.86 -4.21 8.14
C ARG A 373 16.50 -5.67 7.84
N ASP A 374 15.19 -5.96 7.83
CA ASP A 374 14.68 -7.26 7.41
C ASP A 374 15.32 -7.69 6.08
N PRO A 375 16.07 -8.81 6.02
CA PRO A 375 16.81 -9.24 4.84
C PRO A 375 15.94 -9.97 3.80
N ASN A 376 14.63 -10.09 4.01
CA ASN A 376 13.72 -10.71 3.04
C ASN A 376 13.55 -9.85 1.78
N PRO A 377 13.28 -10.46 0.60
CA PRO A 377 12.96 -9.72 -0.61
C PRO A 377 11.63 -8.98 -0.46
N VAL A 378 11.61 -7.73 -0.92
CA VAL A 378 10.35 -6.97 -1.06
C VAL A 378 9.69 -7.27 -2.40
N VAL A 379 10.47 -7.31 -3.49
CA VAL A 379 9.98 -7.60 -4.84
C VAL A 379 10.35 -9.04 -5.22
N ILE A 380 9.38 -9.81 -5.69
CA ILE A 380 9.56 -11.18 -6.18
C ILE A 380 8.96 -11.29 -7.59
N LEU A 381 9.76 -11.75 -8.55
CA LEU A 381 9.38 -11.90 -9.95
C LEU A 381 9.15 -13.39 -10.24
N TYR A 382 8.00 -13.73 -10.81
CA TYR A 382 7.67 -15.07 -11.28
C TYR A 382 7.50 -15.04 -12.80
N PRO A 383 8.56 -15.35 -13.58
CA PRO A 383 8.52 -15.38 -15.04
C PRO A 383 7.30 -16.16 -15.56
N GLY A 384 6.63 -15.62 -16.57
CA GLY A 384 5.39 -16.14 -17.14
C GLY A 384 4.11 -15.87 -16.35
N VAL A 385 4.20 -15.39 -15.11
CA VAL A 385 3.05 -15.19 -14.19
C VAL A 385 2.87 -13.72 -13.75
N GLY A 386 3.90 -13.07 -13.22
CA GLY A 386 3.78 -11.69 -12.74
C GLY A 386 4.76 -11.34 -11.63
N MET A 387 4.41 -10.32 -10.83
CA MET A 387 5.22 -9.80 -9.74
C MET A 387 4.43 -9.77 -8.44
N PHE A 388 5.10 -10.17 -7.36
CA PHE A 388 4.64 -10.00 -5.99
C PHE A 388 5.47 -8.95 -5.27
N THR A 389 4.82 -8.20 -4.41
CA THR A 389 5.50 -7.36 -3.43
C THR A 389 4.99 -7.62 -2.03
N PHE A 390 5.89 -7.64 -1.05
CA PHE A 390 5.57 -7.86 0.36
C PHE A 390 6.14 -6.74 1.23
N ALA A 391 5.29 -6.12 2.06
CA ALA A 391 5.68 -5.07 2.98
C ALA A 391 4.83 -5.11 4.26
N LYS A 392 5.14 -4.25 5.24
CA LYS A 392 4.46 -4.21 6.55
C LYS A 392 2.95 -3.93 6.48
N ASP A 393 2.48 -3.31 5.40
CA ASP A 393 1.07 -2.97 5.16
C ASP A 393 0.77 -2.99 3.65
N LYS A 394 -0.52 -3.04 3.30
CA LYS A 394 -0.96 -3.15 1.90
C LYS A 394 -0.54 -1.97 1.04
N GLN A 395 -0.67 -0.75 1.55
CA GLN A 395 -0.34 0.46 0.81
C GLN A 395 1.15 0.45 0.42
N THR A 396 2.04 0.14 1.37
CA THR A 396 3.48 0.05 1.13
C THR A 396 3.79 -1.08 0.14
N ALA A 397 3.12 -2.22 0.22
CA ALA A 397 3.31 -3.32 -0.73
C ALA A 397 2.90 -2.90 -2.16
N ARG A 398 1.72 -2.29 -2.34
CA ARG A 398 1.27 -1.76 -3.64
C ARG A 398 2.23 -0.71 -4.18
N VAL A 399 2.61 0.26 -3.35
CA VAL A 399 3.53 1.34 -3.73
C VAL A 399 4.91 0.76 -4.14
N ALA A 400 5.40 -0.27 -3.46
CA ALA A 400 6.63 -0.96 -3.89
C ALA A 400 6.50 -1.59 -5.29
N ALA A 401 5.33 -2.12 -5.65
CA ALA A 401 5.08 -2.65 -6.99
C ALA A 401 5.07 -1.52 -8.04
N GLU A 402 4.43 -0.39 -7.74
CA GLU A 402 4.42 0.79 -8.61
C GLU A 402 5.83 1.34 -8.84
N PHE A 403 6.63 1.49 -7.78
CA PHE A 403 8.03 1.92 -7.90
C PHE A 403 8.87 0.95 -8.73
N TYR A 404 8.65 -0.36 -8.60
CA TYR A 404 9.39 -1.33 -9.40
C TYR A 404 8.95 -1.34 -10.87
N ILE A 405 7.67 -1.10 -11.17
CA ILE A 405 7.19 -0.86 -12.54
C ILE A 405 7.88 0.36 -13.16
N ASN A 406 8.07 1.42 -12.38
CA ASN A 406 8.76 2.61 -12.84
C ASN A 406 10.24 2.32 -13.11
N ALA A 407 10.89 1.53 -12.25
CA ALA A 407 12.23 1.03 -12.51
C ALA A 407 12.30 0.19 -13.80
N ILE A 408 11.30 -0.65 -14.10
CA ILE A 408 11.21 -1.38 -15.37
C ILE A 408 11.14 -0.42 -16.56
N ASN A 409 10.32 0.64 -16.50
CA ASN A 409 10.23 1.64 -17.58
C ASN A 409 11.57 2.36 -17.77
N VAL A 410 12.25 2.70 -16.69
CA VAL A 410 13.57 3.33 -16.72
C VAL A 410 14.61 2.40 -17.38
N MET A 411 14.65 1.12 -16.99
CA MET A 411 15.51 0.12 -17.63
C MET A 411 15.19 -0.01 -19.13
N LYS A 412 13.89 -0.07 -19.47
CA LYS A 412 13.41 -0.14 -20.86
C LYS A 412 13.92 1.05 -21.68
N GLY A 413 13.75 2.26 -21.16
CA GLY A 413 14.18 3.49 -21.81
C GLY A 413 15.70 3.58 -21.96
N ALA A 414 16.45 3.33 -20.89
CA ALA A 414 17.91 3.40 -20.91
C ALA A 414 18.52 2.41 -21.91
N GLU A 415 18.02 1.16 -21.94
CA GLU A 415 18.47 0.11 -22.86
C GLU A 415 18.04 0.34 -24.33
N ALA A 416 17.08 1.23 -24.58
CA ALA A 416 16.68 1.61 -25.93
C ALA A 416 17.64 2.61 -26.57
N VAL A 417 18.19 3.53 -25.77
CA VAL A 417 19.02 4.63 -26.26
C VAL A 417 20.52 4.38 -26.10
N SER A 418 20.92 3.66 -25.05
CA SER A 418 22.30 3.28 -24.74
C SER A 418 22.28 1.99 -23.88
N GLU A 419 22.82 2.04 -22.67
CA GLU A 419 22.86 0.93 -21.70
C GLU A 419 22.40 1.45 -20.33
N TYR A 420 21.60 0.66 -19.62
CA TYR A 420 21.16 0.97 -18.27
C TYR A 420 22.32 0.89 -17.27
N THR A 421 22.41 1.86 -16.38
CA THR A 421 23.37 1.90 -15.28
C THR A 421 22.64 2.07 -13.95
N SER A 422 22.99 1.25 -12.97
CA SER A 422 22.47 1.38 -11.59
C SER A 422 23.45 2.16 -10.71
N LEU A 423 22.96 2.64 -9.57
CA LEU A 423 23.81 3.33 -8.61
C LEU A 423 24.87 2.38 -8.03
N PRO A 424 26.07 2.89 -7.70
CA PRO A 424 27.05 2.14 -6.92
C PRO A 424 26.43 1.63 -5.61
N ARG A 425 26.79 0.41 -5.20
CA ARG A 425 26.22 -0.22 -3.99
C ARG A 425 26.38 0.62 -2.72
N GLN A 426 27.54 1.26 -2.55
CA GLN A 426 27.79 2.14 -1.41
C GLN A 426 26.80 3.30 -1.37
N GLU A 427 26.42 3.85 -2.52
CA GLU A 427 25.49 4.96 -2.59
C GLU A 427 24.04 4.53 -2.36
N ALA A 428 23.64 3.39 -2.93
CA ALA A 428 22.38 2.75 -2.58
C ALA A 428 22.29 2.49 -1.07
N PHE A 429 23.40 2.10 -0.42
CA PHE A 429 23.43 1.84 1.03
C PHE A 429 23.27 3.13 1.82
N ASN A 430 24.00 4.18 1.44
CA ASN A 430 23.92 5.50 2.07
C ASN A 430 22.48 6.07 2.03
N ILE A 431 21.71 5.73 1.00
CA ILE A 431 20.29 6.09 0.87
C ILE A 431 19.40 5.18 1.75
N GLU A 432 19.55 3.85 1.64
CA GLU A 432 18.71 2.90 2.38
C GLU A 432 18.88 3.06 3.89
N TYR A 433 20.11 3.25 4.38
CA TYR A 433 20.45 3.35 5.81
C TYR A 433 20.68 4.78 6.28
N TRP A 434 20.07 5.75 5.61
CA TRP A 434 20.25 7.14 5.95
C TRP A 434 19.69 7.48 7.34
N LEU A 435 20.54 8.05 8.20
CA LEU A 435 20.21 8.40 9.59
C LEU A 435 19.03 9.36 9.74
N LEU A 436 18.83 10.29 8.80
CA LEU A 436 17.68 11.19 8.86
C LEU A 436 16.37 10.45 8.58
N GLU A 437 16.40 9.49 7.66
CA GLU A 437 15.24 8.64 7.40
C GLU A 437 14.97 7.70 8.58
N GLU A 438 16.01 7.17 9.19
CA GLU A 438 15.92 6.38 10.42
C GLU A 438 15.28 7.18 11.58
N ALA A 439 15.68 8.45 11.76
CA ALA A 439 15.08 9.33 12.76
C ALA A 439 13.59 9.58 12.51
N LYS A 440 13.13 9.60 11.25
CA LYS A 440 11.69 9.68 10.93
C LYS A 440 10.98 8.37 11.29
N LEU A 441 11.57 7.23 10.95
CA LEU A 441 11.01 5.90 11.26
C LEU A 441 10.84 5.71 12.77
N GLN A 442 11.81 6.14 13.57
CA GLN A 442 11.76 6.06 15.03
C GLN A 442 10.67 6.95 15.66
N ARG A 443 10.24 8.02 14.97
CA ARG A 443 9.16 8.91 15.42
C ARG A 443 7.77 8.42 14.99
N MET A 444 7.67 7.41 14.15
CA MET A 444 6.37 6.86 13.74
C MET A 444 5.64 6.24 14.93
N PRO A 445 4.30 6.35 15.00
CA PRO A 445 3.54 5.65 16.02
C PRO A 445 3.76 4.14 15.90
N LYS A 446 3.68 3.45 17.04
CA LYS A 446 3.76 1.99 17.06
C LYS A 446 2.67 1.39 16.14
N PRO A 447 2.96 0.30 15.42
CA PRO A 447 1.96 -0.39 14.62
C PRO A 447 0.74 -0.77 15.48
N LYS A 448 -0.44 -0.77 14.84
CA LYS A 448 -1.68 -1.20 15.49
C LYS A 448 -1.64 -2.71 15.72
N ALA A 449 -2.50 -3.21 16.62
CA ALA A 449 -2.42 -4.60 17.10
C ALA A 449 -2.60 -5.64 15.99
N LEU A 450 -3.37 -5.34 14.94
CA LEU A 450 -3.60 -6.23 13.80
C LEU A 450 -2.83 -5.82 12.53
N SER A 451 -1.90 -4.88 12.62
CA SER A 451 -1.02 -4.56 11.49
C SER A 451 -0.29 -5.82 10.98
N GLY A 452 -0.29 -6.02 9.66
CA GLY A 452 0.29 -7.20 9.04
C GLY A 452 -0.61 -8.45 9.09
N ARG A 453 -1.84 -8.37 9.62
CA ARG A 453 -2.80 -9.48 9.67
C ARG A 453 -3.86 -9.37 8.56
N VAL A 454 -4.31 -10.52 8.05
CA VAL A 454 -5.42 -10.62 7.09
C VAL A 454 -6.58 -11.40 7.69
N ALA A 455 -7.79 -10.86 7.65
CA ALA A 455 -8.98 -11.49 8.21
C ALA A 455 -10.05 -11.75 7.14
N LEU A 456 -10.62 -12.96 7.09
CA LEU A 456 -11.86 -13.24 6.36
C LEU A 456 -13.02 -13.26 7.35
N VAL A 457 -14.03 -12.41 7.13
CA VAL A 457 -15.22 -12.33 7.96
C VAL A 457 -16.44 -12.72 7.12
N THR A 458 -17.10 -13.83 7.46
CA THR A 458 -18.29 -14.30 6.73
C THR A 458 -19.54 -13.50 7.13
N GLY A 459 -20.39 -13.13 6.17
CA GLY A 459 -21.59 -12.33 6.43
C GLY A 459 -21.27 -10.93 6.97
N SER A 460 -20.23 -10.28 6.45
CA SER A 460 -19.72 -8.97 6.89
C SER A 460 -20.29 -7.77 6.15
N ALA A 461 -21.31 -7.97 5.29
CA ALA A 461 -22.06 -6.86 4.71
C ALA A 461 -23.16 -6.29 5.63
N GLY A 462 -23.39 -6.85 6.82
CA GLY A 462 -24.36 -6.36 7.80
C GLY A 462 -24.11 -6.82 9.24
N GLY A 463 -24.82 -6.22 10.20
CA GLY A 463 -24.84 -6.60 11.61
C GLY A 463 -23.47 -6.82 12.25
N ILE A 464 -23.37 -7.88 13.06
CA ILE A 464 -22.16 -8.30 13.79
C ILE A 464 -20.94 -8.41 12.86
N GLY A 465 -21.09 -9.06 11.71
CA GLY A 465 -19.97 -9.28 10.79
C GLY A 465 -19.37 -7.97 10.27
N LYS A 466 -20.22 -6.98 9.95
CA LYS A 466 -19.76 -5.66 9.51
C LYS A 466 -19.00 -4.94 10.62
N ALA A 467 -19.52 -4.98 11.86
CA ALA A 467 -18.85 -4.36 13.01
C ALA A 467 -17.49 -4.99 13.30
N ILE A 468 -17.37 -6.33 13.22
CA ILE A 468 -16.09 -7.03 13.34
C ILE A 468 -15.11 -6.60 12.24
N ALA A 469 -15.56 -6.56 10.99
CA ALA A 469 -14.73 -6.15 9.87
C ALA A 469 -14.20 -4.71 10.03
N LYS A 470 -15.06 -3.77 10.41
CA LYS A 470 -14.68 -2.37 10.71
C LYS A 470 -13.65 -2.30 11.83
N LYS A 471 -13.91 -2.96 12.97
CA LYS A 471 -12.98 -3.00 14.10
C LYS A 471 -11.62 -3.55 13.70
N PHE A 472 -11.56 -4.60 12.87
CA PHE A 472 -10.29 -5.16 12.44
C PHE A 472 -9.51 -4.22 11.51
N VAL A 473 -10.19 -3.52 10.59
CA VAL A 473 -9.56 -2.47 9.77
C VAL A 473 -9.06 -1.31 10.65
N ASP A 474 -9.87 -0.88 11.61
CA ASP A 474 -9.51 0.18 12.57
C ASP A 474 -8.27 -0.20 13.40
N GLU A 475 -8.04 -1.49 13.64
CA GLU A 475 -6.88 -2.04 14.34
C GLU A 475 -5.73 -2.46 13.40
N GLY A 476 -5.83 -2.12 12.11
CA GLY A 476 -4.75 -2.23 11.12
C GLY A 476 -4.70 -3.54 10.31
N ALA A 477 -5.70 -4.42 10.42
CA ALA A 477 -5.80 -5.61 9.59
C ALA A 477 -6.30 -5.25 8.17
N CYS A 478 -5.90 -6.06 7.19
CA CYS A 478 -6.58 -6.13 5.90
C CYS A 478 -7.75 -7.11 5.99
N VAL A 479 -8.94 -6.75 5.50
CA VAL A 479 -10.15 -7.57 5.69
C VAL A 479 -10.76 -8.02 4.37
N ILE A 480 -11.07 -9.31 4.26
CA ILE A 480 -11.93 -9.86 3.22
C ILE A 480 -13.36 -9.78 3.73
N ILE A 481 -14.14 -8.87 3.14
CA ILE A 481 -15.57 -8.75 3.42
C ILE A 481 -16.33 -9.68 2.48
N SER A 482 -17.37 -10.32 3.01
CA SER A 482 -18.14 -11.31 2.24
C SER A 482 -19.60 -11.39 2.67
N ASP A 483 -20.46 -11.64 1.70
CA ASP A 483 -21.88 -11.92 1.90
C ASP A 483 -22.37 -12.79 0.73
N ASN A 484 -23.49 -13.50 0.89
CA ASN A 484 -24.09 -14.28 -0.18
C ASN A 484 -25.00 -13.43 -1.08
N ASP A 485 -25.28 -12.20 -0.67
CA ASP A 485 -26.11 -11.23 -1.37
C ASP A 485 -25.23 -10.18 -2.06
N PRO A 486 -25.28 -10.09 -3.40
CA PRO A 486 -24.41 -9.20 -4.17
C PRO A 486 -24.70 -7.72 -3.92
N ASP A 487 -25.94 -7.32 -3.67
CA ASP A 487 -26.32 -5.91 -3.52
C ASP A 487 -25.86 -5.36 -2.16
N ARG A 488 -25.98 -6.19 -1.11
CA ARG A 488 -25.43 -5.86 0.21
C ARG A 488 -23.91 -5.80 0.19
N LEU A 489 -23.26 -6.76 -0.47
CA LEU A 489 -21.81 -6.77 -0.59
C LEU A 489 -21.32 -5.49 -1.28
N LYS A 490 -21.96 -5.09 -2.38
CA LYS A 490 -21.66 -3.84 -3.09
C LYS A 490 -21.84 -2.60 -2.20
N SER A 491 -22.94 -2.53 -1.44
CA SER A 491 -23.19 -1.43 -0.51
C SER A 491 -22.11 -1.35 0.57
N ALA A 492 -21.66 -2.49 1.10
CA ALA A 492 -20.56 -2.54 2.07
C ALA A 492 -19.21 -2.16 1.43
N GLU A 493 -18.95 -2.54 0.18
CA GLU A 493 -17.75 -2.14 -0.56
C GLU A 493 -17.68 -0.61 -0.74
N GLU A 494 -18.79 0.04 -1.11
CA GLU A 494 -18.86 1.50 -1.25
C GLU A 494 -18.61 2.20 0.09
N GLU A 495 -19.23 1.69 1.15
CA GLU A 495 -19.04 2.18 2.52
C GLU A 495 -17.58 2.08 2.97
N PHE A 496 -16.97 0.90 2.83
CA PHE A 496 -15.57 0.66 3.22
C PHE A 496 -14.60 1.46 2.35
N THR A 497 -14.85 1.60 1.05
CA THR A 497 -14.02 2.43 0.15
C THR A 497 -14.01 3.88 0.62
N LYS A 498 -15.18 4.42 0.99
CA LYS A 498 -15.29 5.80 1.48
C LYS A 498 -14.59 6.01 2.82
N GLN A 499 -14.71 5.05 3.74
CA GLN A 499 -14.22 5.18 5.10
C GLN A 499 -12.72 4.86 5.24
N TYR A 500 -12.23 3.84 4.53
CA TYR A 500 -10.91 3.23 4.75
C TYR A 500 -10.01 3.23 3.52
N GLY A 501 -10.57 3.47 2.33
CA GLY A 501 -9.85 3.35 1.06
C GLY A 501 -9.70 1.89 0.59
N LYS A 502 -9.20 1.73 -0.63
CA LYS A 502 -9.17 0.43 -1.35
C LYS A 502 -8.10 -0.54 -0.84
N ASP A 503 -7.09 -0.05 -0.12
CA ASP A 503 -5.99 -0.89 0.38
C ASP A 503 -6.35 -1.63 1.70
N ALA A 504 -7.46 -1.29 2.34
CA ALA A 504 -7.85 -1.85 3.64
C ALA A 504 -8.65 -3.16 3.55
N PHE A 505 -9.30 -3.44 2.42
CA PHE A 505 -10.22 -4.56 2.30
C PHE A 505 -10.33 -5.10 0.87
N ALA A 506 -10.89 -6.30 0.71
CA ALA A 506 -11.32 -6.82 -0.58
C ALA A 506 -12.68 -7.54 -0.45
N PRO A 507 -13.64 -7.32 -1.36
CA PRO A 507 -14.94 -7.98 -1.33
C PRO A 507 -14.92 -9.35 -2.02
N THR A 508 -15.73 -10.29 -1.54
CA THR A 508 -15.99 -11.58 -2.21
C THR A 508 -17.42 -12.06 -1.97
N LEU A 509 -18.09 -12.51 -3.03
CA LEU A 509 -19.40 -13.17 -2.92
C LEU A 509 -19.18 -14.56 -2.31
N LEU A 510 -19.88 -14.84 -1.21
CA LEU A 510 -19.70 -16.10 -0.49
C LEU A 510 -21.00 -16.60 0.16
N ASP A 511 -21.52 -17.68 -0.40
CA ASP A 511 -22.32 -18.68 0.31
C ASP A 511 -21.39 -19.71 0.97
N VAL A 512 -21.45 -19.80 2.30
CA VAL A 512 -20.60 -20.71 3.09
C VAL A 512 -20.87 -22.19 2.84
N THR A 513 -21.98 -22.53 2.17
CA THR A 513 -22.31 -23.89 1.74
C THR A 513 -21.75 -24.23 0.35
N ASN A 514 -21.27 -23.23 -0.39
CA ASN A 514 -20.76 -23.37 -1.75
C ASN A 514 -19.22 -23.44 -1.76
N THR A 515 -18.68 -24.62 -2.01
CA THR A 515 -17.23 -24.87 -2.00
C THR A 515 -16.46 -24.12 -3.08
N ALA A 516 -17.04 -23.89 -4.26
CA ALA A 516 -16.40 -23.13 -5.32
C ALA A 516 -16.28 -21.64 -4.95
N GLN A 517 -17.30 -21.06 -4.31
CA GLN A 517 -17.24 -19.69 -3.80
C GLN A 517 -16.26 -19.53 -2.63
N LEU A 518 -16.17 -20.54 -1.76
CA LEU A 518 -15.15 -20.60 -0.69
C LEU A 518 -13.74 -20.59 -1.26
N GLU A 519 -13.46 -21.44 -2.25
CA GLU A 519 -12.16 -21.50 -2.91
C GLU A 519 -11.82 -20.14 -3.55
N LYS A 520 -12.76 -19.55 -4.29
CA LYS A 520 -12.59 -18.22 -4.88
C LYS A 520 -12.34 -17.13 -3.83
N SER A 521 -12.96 -17.22 -2.66
CA SER A 521 -12.74 -16.27 -1.55
C SER A 521 -11.32 -16.38 -0.98
N MET A 522 -10.77 -17.59 -0.86
CA MET A 522 -9.38 -17.79 -0.45
C MET A 522 -8.39 -17.31 -1.53
N HIS A 523 -8.70 -17.54 -2.81
CA HIS A 523 -7.91 -16.99 -3.93
C HIS A 523 -7.90 -15.46 -3.93
N THR A 524 -9.05 -14.84 -3.65
CA THR A 524 -9.17 -13.39 -3.51
C THR A 524 -8.28 -12.87 -2.38
N ALA A 525 -8.30 -13.53 -1.23
CA ALA A 525 -7.44 -13.17 -0.10
C ALA A 525 -5.93 -13.32 -0.42
N ALA A 526 -5.58 -14.40 -1.09
CA ALA A 526 -4.21 -14.67 -1.51
C ALA A 526 -3.68 -13.64 -2.51
N LEU A 527 -4.48 -13.27 -3.52
CA LEU A 527 -4.08 -12.25 -4.51
C LEU A 527 -4.06 -10.84 -3.92
N ALA A 528 -5.06 -10.50 -3.11
CA ALA A 528 -5.19 -9.17 -2.54
C ALA A 528 -4.15 -8.91 -1.45
N PHE A 529 -3.88 -9.87 -0.57
CA PHE A 529 -3.08 -9.62 0.65
C PHE A 529 -2.01 -10.68 0.93
N GLY A 530 -1.88 -11.69 0.06
CA GLY A 530 -0.92 -12.78 0.23
C GLY A 530 -1.41 -13.93 1.11
N GLY A 531 -2.65 -13.93 1.60
CA GLY A 531 -3.24 -15.07 2.32
C GLY A 531 -4.24 -14.66 3.41
N VAL A 532 -4.38 -15.47 4.47
CA VAL A 532 -5.34 -15.28 5.57
C VAL A 532 -4.74 -15.70 6.91
N ASP A 533 -4.93 -14.90 7.96
CA ASP A 533 -4.46 -15.18 9.33
C ASP A 533 -5.60 -15.31 10.35
N ILE A 534 -6.78 -14.76 10.04
CA ILE A 534 -7.94 -14.76 10.93
C ILE A 534 -9.16 -15.20 10.13
N ILE A 535 -9.85 -16.23 10.60
CA ILE A 535 -11.17 -16.63 10.10
C ILE A 535 -12.20 -16.25 11.14
N VAL A 536 -13.23 -15.51 10.75
CA VAL A 536 -14.41 -15.25 11.58
C VAL A 536 -15.62 -15.90 10.92
N ASN A 537 -16.06 -17.01 11.51
CA ASN A 537 -17.30 -17.68 11.14
C ASN A 537 -18.46 -16.95 11.80
N ASN A 538 -19.05 -15.99 11.06
CA ASN A 538 -20.17 -15.17 11.52
C ASN A 538 -21.47 -15.41 10.74
N ALA A 539 -21.39 -15.94 9.51
CA ALA A 539 -22.59 -16.28 8.74
C ALA A 539 -23.53 -17.19 9.54
N GLY A 540 -24.82 -16.84 9.55
CA GLY A 540 -25.83 -17.62 10.25
C GLY A 540 -27.25 -17.08 10.08
N LEU A 541 -28.20 -17.94 10.41
CA LEU A 541 -29.64 -17.69 10.39
C LEU A 541 -30.29 -18.39 11.58
N SER A 542 -31.53 -18.03 11.89
CA SER A 542 -32.31 -18.67 12.95
C SER A 542 -33.71 -18.99 12.45
N ILE A 543 -34.20 -20.18 12.82
CA ILE A 543 -35.57 -20.62 12.60
C ILE A 543 -36.12 -21.06 13.95
N SER A 544 -37.26 -20.53 14.33
CA SER A 544 -37.95 -20.83 15.58
C SER A 544 -39.37 -21.21 15.24
N LYS A 545 -39.66 -22.46 15.50
CA LYS A 545 -40.95 -23.10 15.26
C LYS A 545 -41.20 -24.11 16.37
N PRO A 546 -42.47 -24.37 16.73
CA PRO A 546 -42.84 -25.56 17.48
C PRO A 546 -42.25 -26.83 16.86
N LEU A 547 -42.07 -27.88 17.67
CA LEU A 547 -41.38 -29.10 17.23
C LEU A 547 -42.10 -29.76 16.05
N GLU A 548 -43.42 -29.80 16.09
CA GLU A 548 -44.32 -30.37 15.09
C GLU A 548 -44.36 -29.59 13.77
N GLU A 549 -43.96 -28.31 13.77
CA GLU A 549 -43.91 -27.45 12.58
C GLU A 549 -42.51 -27.35 11.97
N HIS A 550 -41.50 -27.89 12.66
CA HIS A 550 -40.12 -27.84 12.21
C HIS A 550 -39.87 -28.90 11.15
N THR A 551 -39.68 -28.48 9.90
CA THR A 551 -39.51 -29.41 8.78
C THR A 551 -38.07 -29.93 8.68
N GLU A 552 -37.86 -31.04 7.98
CA GLU A 552 -36.52 -31.53 7.62
C GLU A 552 -35.73 -30.48 6.83
N LYS A 553 -36.39 -29.76 5.92
CA LYS A 553 -35.76 -28.66 5.16
C LYS A 553 -35.26 -27.53 6.07
N ASP A 554 -36.02 -27.18 7.11
CA ASP A 554 -35.58 -26.18 8.09
C ASP A 554 -34.35 -26.69 8.87
N TRP A 555 -34.32 -27.99 9.21
CA TRP A 555 -33.21 -28.63 9.89
C TRP A 555 -31.94 -28.65 9.03
N ASP A 556 -32.06 -29.12 7.79
CA ASP A 556 -30.96 -29.19 6.83
C ASP A 556 -30.37 -27.81 6.58
N LEU A 557 -31.20 -26.79 6.36
CA LEU A 557 -30.74 -25.42 6.16
C LEU A 557 -29.94 -24.90 7.37
N LEU A 558 -30.41 -25.15 8.60
CA LEU A 558 -29.70 -24.75 9.81
C LEU A 558 -28.36 -25.46 9.94
N TYR A 559 -28.31 -26.78 9.74
CA TYR A 559 -27.07 -27.54 9.87
C TYR A 559 -26.08 -27.27 8.74
N ASP A 560 -26.55 -27.13 7.50
CA ASP A 560 -25.72 -26.82 6.34
C ASP A 560 -25.05 -25.45 6.49
N VAL A 561 -25.80 -24.42 6.92
CA VAL A 561 -25.23 -23.07 7.07
C VAL A 561 -24.40 -22.94 8.35
N LEU A 562 -24.93 -23.35 9.51
CA LEU A 562 -24.29 -23.09 10.80
C LEU A 562 -23.13 -24.06 11.07
N VAL A 563 -23.32 -25.35 10.84
CA VAL A 563 -22.33 -26.37 11.25
C VAL A 563 -21.39 -26.68 10.10
N LYS A 564 -21.92 -27.13 8.96
CA LYS A 564 -21.12 -27.50 7.79
C LYS A 564 -20.44 -26.28 7.17
N GLY A 565 -21.13 -25.15 7.06
CA GLY A 565 -20.54 -23.89 6.60
C GLY A 565 -19.33 -23.46 7.45
N GLN A 566 -19.46 -23.46 8.78
CA GLN A 566 -18.33 -23.20 9.68
C GLN A 566 -17.17 -24.17 9.44
N PHE A 567 -17.46 -25.46 9.29
CA PHE A 567 -16.43 -26.47 9.04
C PHE A 567 -15.68 -26.19 7.73
N LEU A 568 -16.40 -25.97 6.63
CA LEU A 568 -15.81 -25.76 5.31
C LEU A 568 -14.97 -24.47 5.25
N VAL A 569 -15.47 -23.36 5.80
CA VAL A 569 -14.72 -22.10 5.88
C VAL A 569 -13.46 -22.27 6.72
N THR A 570 -13.57 -22.93 7.88
CA THR A 570 -12.42 -23.18 8.76
C THR A 570 -11.38 -24.06 8.07
N GLN A 571 -11.80 -25.15 7.42
CA GLN A 571 -10.91 -26.05 6.69
C GLN A 571 -10.14 -25.30 5.59
N ALA A 572 -10.85 -24.51 4.78
CA ALA A 572 -10.24 -23.72 3.71
C ALA A 572 -9.23 -22.69 4.27
N GLY A 573 -9.58 -21.99 5.35
CA GLY A 573 -8.69 -21.02 6.01
C GLY A 573 -7.45 -21.68 6.62
N VAL A 574 -7.61 -22.81 7.30
CA VAL A 574 -6.50 -23.58 7.88
C VAL A 574 -5.52 -24.06 6.80
N ASN A 575 -6.02 -24.50 5.65
CA ASN A 575 -5.17 -24.89 4.53
C ASN A 575 -4.27 -23.73 4.06
N VAL A 576 -4.80 -22.50 4.03
CA VAL A 576 -4.00 -21.29 3.74
C VAL A 576 -3.00 -21.00 4.88
N MET A 577 -3.45 -21.04 6.14
CA MET A 577 -2.57 -20.77 7.29
C MET A 577 -1.38 -21.74 7.37
N ARG A 578 -1.59 -23.03 7.09
CA ARG A 578 -0.54 -24.05 7.04
C ARG A 578 0.47 -23.79 5.92
N LYS A 579 0.01 -23.34 4.74
CA LYS A 579 0.91 -22.93 3.64
C LYS A 579 1.82 -21.77 4.04
N GLN A 580 1.28 -20.79 4.77
CA GLN A 580 2.04 -19.65 5.27
C GLN A 580 3.01 -20.04 6.39
N GLY A 581 2.59 -20.96 7.28
CA GLY A 581 3.37 -21.36 8.46
C GLY A 581 3.49 -20.26 9.53
N LEU A 582 2.52 -19.33 9.60
CA LEU A 582 2.53 -18.18 10.52
C LEU A 582 1.61 -18.37 11.74
N GLY A 583 1.02 -19.55 11.90
CA GLY A 583 -0.11 -19.80 12.81
C GLY A 583 -1.37 -19.06 12.35
N GLY A 584 -2.30 -18.83 13.25
CA GLY A 584 -3.52 -18.06 12.94
C GLY A 584 -4.59 -18.12 14.02
N ASP A 585 -5.75 -17.60 13.68
CA ASP A 585 -6.90 -17.51 14.57
C ASP A 585 -8.20 -17.88 13.86
N VAL A 586 -9.03 -18.67 14.52
CA VAL A 586 -10.40 -18.97 14.11
C VAL A 586 -11.32 -18.52 15.23
N LEU A 587 -12.23 -17.61 14.91
CA LEU A 587 -13.26 -17.10 15.81
C LEU A 587 -14.63 -17.56 15.30
N ASN A 588 -15.38 -18.24 16.16
CA ASN A 588 -16.72 -18.71 15.81
C ASN A 588 -17.77 -17.91 16.59
N ILE A 589 -18.65 -17.21 15.86
CA ILE A 589 -19.79 -16.52 16.45
C ILE A 589 -20.92 -17.53 16.62
N VAL A 590 -21.05 -18.05 17.83
CA VAL A 590 -22.00 -19.12 18.14
C VAL A 590 -23.30 -18.48 18.63
N SER A 591 -23.63 -18.59 19.92
CA SER A 591 -24.82 -18.04 20.57
C SER A 591 -24.91 -18.63 21.97
N LYS A 592 -25.47 -17.86 22.91
CA LYS A 592 -26.00 -18.37 24.18
C LYS A 592 -26.85 -19.65 24.04
N ASN A 593 -27.62 -19.80 22.96
CA ASN A 593 -28.49 -20.96 22.74
C ASN A 593 -27.72 -22.29 22.54
N ALA A 594 -26.39 -22.26 22.43
CA ALA A 594 -25.56 -23.45 22.52
C ALA A 594 -25.52 -24.05 23.95
N LEU A 595 -25.86 -23.25 24.96
CA LEU A 595 -25.75 -23.57 26.39
C LEU A 595 -27.11 -23.54 27.09
N VAL A 596 -27.99 -22.66 26.62
CA VAL A 596 -29.31 -22.43 27.22
C VAL A 596 -30.39 -23.02 26.32
N SER A 597 -31.23 -23.86 26.91
CA SER A 597 -32.43 -24.38 26.23
C SER A 597 -33.58 -23.38 26.30
N GLY A 598 -34.43 -23.39 25.28
CA GLY A 598 -35.65 -22.61 25.22
C GLY A 598 -36.63 -23.22 24.21
N PRO A 599 -37.94 -22.96 24.37
CA PRO A 599 -38.95 -23.52 23.47
C PRO A 599 -38.71 -23.05 22.02
N ASN A 600 -39.22 -23.84 21.08
CA ASN A 600 -39.24 -23.55 19.65
C ASN A 600 -37.86 -23.40 18.99
N ASN A 601 -36.77 -23.90 19.59
CA ASN A 601 -35.41 -23.72 19.09
C ASN A 601 -34.63 -25.04 18.98
N ALA A 602 -35.31 -26.17 18.81
CA ALA A 602 -34.65 -27.48 18.77
C ALA A 602 -33.54 -27.55 17.70
N GLY A 603 -33.84 -27.18 16.44
CA GLY A 603 -32.86 -27.17 15.36
C GLY A 603 -31.77 -26.11 15.50
N TYR A 604 -32.14 -24.87 15.88
CA TYR A 604 -31.15 -23.79 16.03
C TYR A 604 -30.22 -24.04 17.22
N GLY A 605 -30.76 -24.40 18.38
CA GLY A 605 -30.01 -24.69 19.59
C GLY A 605 -29.08 -25.89 19.43
N SER A 606 -29.55 -26.98 18.80
CA SER A 606 -28.71 -28.15 18.52
C SER A 606 -27.56 -27.81 17.56
N ALA A 607 -27.82 -27.05 16.49
CA ALA A 607 -26.79 -26.60 15.56
C ALA A 607 -25.75 -25.69 16.26
N LYS A 608 -26.19 -24.76 17.12
CA LYS A 608 -25.29 -23.91 17.91
C LYS A 608 -24.46 -24.71 18.92
N ALA A 609 -25.04 -25.71 19.58
CA ALA A 609 -24.29 -26.63 20.44
C ALA A 609 -23.24 -27.42 19.65
N ALA A 610 -23.59 -27.89 18.44
CA ALA A 610 -22.65 -28.55 17.54
C ALA A 610 -21.49 -27.62 17.10
N GLN A 611 -21.77 -26.35 16.74
CA GLN A 611 -20.73 -25.36 16.44
C GLN A 611 -19.77 -25.14 17.61
N LEU A 612 -20.30 -25.03 18.84
CA LEU A 612 -19.50 -24.88 20.05
C LEU A 612 -18.59 -26.09 20.29
N HIS A 613 -19.12 -27.31 20.19
CA HIS A 613 -18.31 -28.51 20.38
C HIS A 613 -17.27 -28.68 19.27
N LEU A 614 -17.65 -28.46 18.00
CA LEU A 614 -16.73 -28.47 16.87
C LEU A 614 -15.56 -27.49 17.06
N SER A 615 -15.81 -26.31 17.64
CA SER A 615 -14.76 -25.33 17.94
C SER A 615 -13.69 -25.88 18.90
N ARG A 616 -14.11 -26.69 19.90
CA ARG A 616 -13.18 -27.34 20.84
C ARG A 616 -12.36 -28.44 20.16
N LEU A 617 -13.00 -29.25 19.31
CA LEU A 617 -12.31 -30.27 18.53
C LEU A 617 -11.25 -29.63 17.62
N ASN A 618 -11.61 -28.56 16.91
CA ASN A 618 -10.67 -27.81 16.08
C ASN A 618 -9.55 -27.17 16.90
N ALA A 619 -9.82 -26.68 18.12
CA ALA A 619 -8.78 -26.14 18.99
C ALA A 619 -7.73 -27.20 19.38
N ALA A 620 -8.18 -28.43 19.65
CA ALA A 620 -7.32 -29.56 20.00
C ALA A 620 -6.47 -30.01 18.80
N GLU A 621 -7.10 -30.14 17.62
CA GLU A 621 -6.47 -30.54 16.36
C GLU A 621 -5.39 -29.53 15.91
N LEU A 622 -5.70 -28.24 15.95
CA LEU A 622 -4.91 -27.19 15.29
C LEU A 622 -3.86 -26.55 16.19
N GLY A 623 -3.80 -26.93 17.48
CA GLY A 623 -2.88 -26.37 18.45
C GLY A 623 -1.41 -26.51 18.06
N ALA A 624 -1.02 -27.65 17.46
CA ALA A 624 0.35 -27.90 17.00
C ALA A 624 0.80 -26.93 15.90
N ASP A 625 -0.15 -26.45 15.08
CA ASP A 625 0.09 -25.46 14.02
C ASP A 625 0.12 -24.02 14.56
N LYS A 626 -0.06 -23.83 15.87
CA LYS A 626 -0.26 -22.51 16.51
C LYS A 626 -1.45 -21.74 15.92
N ILE A 627 -2.48 -22.47 15.50
CA ILE A 627 -3.76 -21.90 15.08
C ILE A 627 -4.73 -22.01 16.25
N ARG A 628 -5.14 -20.86 16.82
CA ARG A 628 -6.04 -20.81 17.97
C ARG A 628 -7.49 -20.83 17.48
N VAL A 629 -8.36 -21.53 18.20
CA VAL A 629 -9.79 -21.57 17.90
C VAL A 629 -10.56 -21.15 19.14
N ASN A 630 -11.30 -20.05 19.08
CA ASN A 630 -12.09 -19.54 20.20
C ASN A 630 -13.51 -19.18 19.76
N VAL A 631 -14.41 -19.09 20.74
CA VAL A 631 -15.85 -18.88 20.54
C VAL A 631 -16.27 -17.57 21.19
N ILE A 632 -17.17 -16.86 20.52
CA ILE A 632 -17.93 -15.76 21.11
C ILE A 632 -19.41 -16.19 21.14
N ASN A 633 -20.05 -15.99 22.29
CA ASN A 633 -21.45 -16.33 22.54
C ASN A 633 -22.27 -15.05 22.77
N PRO A 634 -22.87 -14.46 21.71
CA PRO A 634 -23.80 -13.35 21.85
C PRO A 634 -25.15 -13.77 22.45
N ASP A 635 -25.84 -12.82 23.08
CA ASP A 635 -27.30 -12.82 23.25
C ASP A 635 -27.92 -11.58 22.62
N ALA A 636 -29.15 -11.71 22.12
CA ALA A 636 -30.03 -10.62 21.70
C ALA A 636 -29.38 -9.38 21.02
N VAL A 637 -28.48 -9.57 20.05
CA VAL A 637 -27.95 -8.46 19.24
C VAL A 637 -28.97 -8.11 18.16
N ILE A 638 -29.81 -7.11 18.46
CA ILE A 638 -30.96 -6.73 17.62
C ILE A 638 -30.58 -5.68 16.57
N ALA A 639 -29.74 -4.71 16.94
CA ALA A 639 -29.33 -3.62 16.05
C ALA A 639 -28.68 -4.17 14.76
N ASP A 640 -29.14 -3.65 13.62
CA ASP A 640 -28.66 -3.99 12.26
C ASP A 640 -28.67 -5.48 11.90
N SER A 641 -29.45 -6.29 12.63
CA SER A 641 -29.51 -7.73 12.43
C SER A 641 -30.70 -8.14 11.56
N LYS A 642 -30.42 -8.78 10.42
CA LYS A 642 -31.48 -9.38 9.58
C LYS A 642 -32.28 -10.46 10.30
N ILE A 643 -31.68 -11.15 11.27
CA ILE A 643 -32.38 -12.17 12.08
C ILE A 643 -33.52 -11.51 12.87
N TRP A 644 -33.41 -10.23 13.20
CA TRP A 644 -34.41 -9.44 13.92
C TRP A 644 -35.21 -8.50 13.00
N ALA A 645 -35.19 -8.72 11.68
CA ALA A 645 -36.02 -7.97 10.75
C ALA A 645 -37.36 -8.70 10.47
N GLY A 646 -38.43 -7.92 10.27
CA GLY A 646 -39.73 -8.42 9.81
C GLY A 646 -40.44 -9.39 10.77
N ALA A 647 -41.05 -10.44 10.22
CA ALA A 647 -41.98 -11.35 10.91
C ALA A 647 -41.39 -12.01 12.17
N TRP A 648 -40.07 -12.17 12.27
CA TRP A 648 -39.43 -12.72 13.46
C TRP A 648 -39.52 -11.79 14.67
N ALA A 649 -39.11 -10.53 14.49
CA ALA A 649 -39.18 -9.53 15.55
C ALA A 649 -40.64 -9.23 15.91
N GLU A 650 -41.53 -9.15 14.92
CA GLU A 650 -42.97 -9.02 15.16
C GLU A 650 -43.53 -10.19 15.96
N GLY A 651 -43.15 -11.43 15.62
CA GLY A 651 -43.56 -12.63 16.35
C GLY A 651 -43.07 -12.63 17.80
N ARG A 652 -41.84 -12.19 18.05
CA ARG A 652 -41.28 -12.09 19.41
C ARG A 652 -41.88 -10.94 20.20
N ALA A 653 -42.05 -9.78 19.59
CA ALA A 653 -42.73 -8.62 20.17
C ALA A 653 -44.15 -9.01 20.62
N LYS A 654 -44.91 -9.68 19.75
CA LYS A 654 -46.24 -10.23 20.05
C LYS A 654 -46.20 -11.26 21.20
N ALA A 655 -45.26 -12.21 21.16
CA ALA A 655 -45.12 -13.22 22.21
C ALA A 655 -44.78 -12.62 23.59
N TYR A 656 -44.09 -11.49 23.63
CA TYR A 656 -43.72 -10.78 24.86
C TYR A 656 -44.66 -9.64 25.24
N GLY A 657 -45.65 -9.32 24.40
CA GLY A 657 -46.58 -8.22 24.64
C GLY A 657 -45.93 -6.83 24.61
N VAL A 658 -44.85 -6.66 23.82
CA VAL A 658 -44.13 -5.38 23.64
C VAL A 658 -44.12 -4.96 22.18
N LYS A 659 -43.74 -3.73 21.87
CA LYS A 659 -43.50 -3.30 20.49
C LYS A 659 -42.13 -3.77 19.98
N VAL A 660 -41.95 -3.84 18.67
CA VAL A 660 -40.66 -4.26 18.06
C VAL A 660 -39.53 -3.32 18.48
N GLU A 661 -39.79 -2.02 18.56
CA GLU A 661 -38.82 -1.00 18.96
C GLU A 661 -38.41 -1.12 20.44
N GLU A 662 -39.25 -1.76 21.26
CA GLU A 662 -39.02 -1.98 22.69
C GLU A 662 -38.26 -3.29 22.96
N LEU A 663 -38.12 -4.17 21.95
CA LEU A 663 -37.45 -5.46 22.10
C LEU A 663 -36.02 -5.35 22.64
N PRO A 664 -35.15 -4.42 22.18
CA PRO A 664 -33.80 -4.30 22.72
C PRO A 664 -33.79 -4.06 24.23
N ALA A 665 -34.61 -3.10 24.70
CA ALA A 665 -34.73 -2.79 26.12
C ALA A 665 -35.41 -3.93 26.91
N PHE A 666 -36.36 -4.64 26.31
CA PHE A 666 -36.98 -5.81 26.93
C PHE A 666 -35.97 -6.94 27.15
N TYR A 667 -35.13 -7.23 26.15
CA TYR A 667 -34.09 -8.25 26.26
C TYR A 667 -33.01 -7.86 27.27
N ALA A 668 -32.59 -6.59 27.27
CA ALA A 668 -31.62 -6.07 28.24
C ALA A 668 -32.06 -6.35 29.69
N LYS A 669 -33.33 -6.10 30.03
CA LYS A 669 -33.91 -6.34 31.37
C LYS A 669 -33.89 -7.80 31.86
N ARG A 670 -33.59 -8.76 30.98
CA ARG A 670 -33.47 -10.19 31.32
C ARG A 670 -32.04 -10.60 31.69
N THR A 671 -31.09 -9.68 31.56
CA THR A 671 -29.67 -9.89 31.80
C THR A 671 -29.27 -9.27 33.15
N LEU A 672 -28.18 -9.73 33.76
CA LEU A 672 -27.74 -9.20 35.06
C LEU A 672 -27.30 -7.73 34.98
N LEU A 673 -26.77 -7.29 33.83
CA LEU A 673 -26.31 -5.92 33.65
C LEU A 673 -27.44 -4.95 33.25
N ASN A 674 -28.58 -5.46 32.78
CA ASN A 674 -29.68 -4.63 32.24
C ASN A 674 -29.27 -3.74 31.05
N GLU A 675 -28.25 -4.13 30.30
CA GLU A 675 -27.70 -3.36 29.18
C GLU A 675 -28.06 -3.97 27.82
N ILE A 676 -28.18 -3.11 26.81
CA ILE A 676 -28.39 -3.53 25.41
C ILE A 676 -27.04 -3.96 24.83
N ILE A 677 -27.04 -5.06 24.08
CA ILE A 677 -25.84 -5.62 23.46
C ILE A 677 -25.82 -5.21 21.99
N LEU A 678 -24.72 -4.60 21.57
CA LEU A 678 -24.52 -4.06 20.24
C LEU A 678 -23.55 -4.91 19.41
N PRO A 679 -23.59 -4.82 18.06
CA PRO A 679 -22.61 -5.43 17.18
C PRO A 679 -21.15 -5.11 17.57
N GLU A 680 -20.89 -3.89 18.04
CA GLU A 680 -19.58 -3.42 18.48
C GLU A 680 -19.06 -4.17 19.71
N ASP A 681 -19.93 -4.60 20.61
CA ASP A 681 -19.54 -5.41 21.77
C ASP A 681 -18.99 -6.77 21.34
N ILE A 682 -19.60 -7.37 20.33
CA ILE A 682 -19.14 -8.62 19.72
C ILE A 682 -17.81 -8.40 18.99
N ALA A 683 -17.68 -7.28 18.29
CA ALA A 683 -16.43 -6.90 17.63
C ALA A 683 -15.27 -6.71 18.62
N ASN A 684 -15.54 -6.09 19.77
CA ASN A 684 -14.56 -5.92 20.85
C ASN A 684 -14.15 -7.27 21.47
N ALA A 685 -15.08 -8.19 21.66
CA ALA A 685 -14.78 -9.54 22.12
C ALA A 685 -13.92 -10.33 21.12
N CYS A 686 -14.22 -10.25 19.82
CA CYS A 686 -13.37 -10.81 18.77
C CYS A 686 -11.95 -10.20 18.83
N PHE A 687 -11.86 -8.88 18.93
CA PHE A 687 -10.59 -8.17 19.04
C PHE A 687 -9.79 -8.58 20.28
N ALA A 688 -10.43 -8.80 21.43
CA ALA A 688 -9.74 -9.24 22.65
C ALA A 688 -8.97 -10.56 22.42
N PHE A 689 -9.52 -11.50 21.64
CA PHE A 689 -8.82 -12.74 21.31
C PHE A 689 -7.64 -12.53 20.36
N VAL A 690 -7.76 -11.65 19.35
CA VAL A 690 -6.75 -11.49 18.28
C VAL A 690 -5.78 -10.33 18.47
N GLY A 691 -6.06 -9.41 19.39
CA GLY A 691 -5.31 -8.17 19.63
C GLY A 691 -3.97 -8.36 20.35
N GLY A 692 -3.52 -9.60 20.54
CA GLY A 692 -2.19 -9.93 21.05
C GLY A 692 -2.10 -10.25 22.55
N LEU A 693 -3.12 -9.92 23.34
CA LEU A 693 -3.10 -10.16 24.80
C LEU A 693 -3.37 -11.64 25.16
N LEU A 694 -4.14 -12.35 24.34
CA LEU A 694 -4.58 -13.72 24.61
C LEU A 694 -3.83 -14.78 23.79
N ASN A 695 -2.61 -14.50 23.31
CA ASN A 695 -1.86 -15.36 22.37
C ASN A 695 -1.59 -16.81 22.84
N LYS A 696 -1.79 -17.11 24.12
CA LYS A 696 -1.65 -18.46 24.70
C LYS A 696 -2.99 -19.13 25.02
N SER A 697 -4.11 -18.55 24.57
CA SER A 697 -5.47 -18.99 24.87
C SER A 697 -6.17 -19.56 23.62
N THR A 698 -6.55 -20.83 23.67
CA THR A 698 -7.33 -21.54 22.62
C THR A 698 -8.39 -22.42 23.28
N GLY A 699 -9.48 -22.75 22.56
CA GLY A 699 -10.59 -23.55 23.06
C GLY A 699 -11.56 -22.82 24.00
N ASN A 700 -11.43 -21.49 24.13
CA ASN A 700 -12.24 -20.70 25.05
C ASN A 700 -13.59 -20.33 24.43
N ALA A 701 -14.57 -20.05 25.29
CA ALA A 701 -15.79 -19.37 24.91
C ALA A 701 -15.97 -18.12 25.76
N LEU A 702 -16.21 -16.97 25.12
CA LEU A 702 -16.48 -15.70 25.77
C LEU A 702 -17.96 -15.34 25.58
N ASN A 703 -18.70 -15.24 26.67
CA ASN A 703 -20.07 -14.76 26.64
C ASN A 703 -20.10 -13.23 26.53
N VAL A 704 -20.91 -12.74 25.59
CA VAL A 704 -21.23 -11.32 25.42
C VAL A 704 -22.74 -11.22 25.41
N ASP A 705 -23.33 -11.40 26.58
CA ASP A 705 -24.76 -11.65 26.78
C ASP A 705 -25.39 -10.78 27.89
N GLY A 706 -24.69 -9.76 28.39
CA GLY A 706 -25.18 -8.92 29.49
C GLY A 706 -25.24 -9.65 30.84
N GLY A 707 -24.68 -10.86 30.92
CA GLY A 707 -24.69 -11.70 32.12
C GLY A 707 -25.95 -12.56 32.20
N VAL A 708 -26.24 -13.39 31.19
CA VAL A 708 -27.33 -14.37 31.31
C VAL A 708 -26.88 -15.51 32.21
N ALA A 709 -27.38 -15.56 33.45
CA ALA A 709 -26.97 -16.55 34.45
C ALA A 709 -27.09 -18.02 33.98
N ALA A 710 -28.13 -18.35 33.22
CA ALA A 710 -28.31 -19.70 32.67
C ALA A 710 -27.26 -20.06 31.60
N GLY A 711 -26.64 -19.07 30.97
CA GLY A 711 -25.62 -19.25 29.93
C GLY A 711 -24.19 -19.30 30.44
N PHE A 712 -23.97 -19.25 31.76
CA PHE A 712 -22.62 -19.31 32.32
C PHE A 712 -21.95 -20.65 31.99
N MET A 713 -20.81 -20.58 31.31
CA MET A 713 -19.96 -21.73 31.03
C MET A 713 -19.44 -22.31 32.34
N ARG A 714 -19.56 -23.64 32.53
CA ARG A 714 -19.06 -24.37 33.70
C ARG A 714 -18.13 -25.49 33.28
#